data_AF-A0A9P7T5L8-F1
#
_entry.id   AF-A0A9P7T5L8-F1
#
_cell.length_a   1.000
_cell.length_b   1.000
_cell.length_c   1.000
_cell.angle_alpha   90.00
_cell.angle_beta   90.00
_cell.angle_gamma   90.00
#
_symmetry.space_group_name_H-M   'P 1'
#
loop_
_entity.id
_entity.type
_entity.pdbx_description
1 polymer ?
#
loop_
_entity_poly.entity_id
_entity_poly.type
_entity_poly.pdbx_seq_one_letter_code
_entity_poly.pdbx_strand_id
1 'polypeptide(L)'
;MKLHTPLLLATAASLAQSAALDPRSEIKKHYREGPAFAKLYAAAPLGTEIVPAAWKVTCDSAQAGYECVKAIDGNNGSFWHTPYDGSNLPHEIVVDMGLVKNVNGMSALPRQDGNNHGWIAAHEVAVSTDNKNWEVVASGTWNGGDETLKFANFETRSARYVRLRATSEATGQQFTSLAELKVYEAKAGATAYARNGKWGPTINFPTVPVAAVVDPLSGQVLVWSSYTYDNFMGTTRDRVFTSLWDPATNVVTPKLVDNTDHDMFCPGISIDGAGKMVVTGGNSASKTTFYDFGSQSWTAGPEMNVPRGYQASTSLSDGRVFTIGGCWSGGWSKKNGEVYDPKTNKWTMLNSALVKPMLTNDKQGIYRADNHGWLFGWKNASVFQAGPSTAMNWYSTTGDGGVSPAGQRRTTTGGIDPDSMDGDATMFDAVRGKILTVGGSPSYQDSEATSHAHIITIGDVGAQAQVQPAGKGNMASRRAFHSSVVLPNGQVFITGGQSYAVPFSDDTPQLTPEMYDPATDSFSNQQPNSIIRVYHSVALLLQDGRVFSAGGGLCGDCKTNHFDGQVFTPEYLLTKDGELAPRPTIRSAVQTDRRIAILTDSPVKTASLIRYGTATHTVNTDQRRVPLDLMDLGNNKYSVNVPSEPGIVLPGYYMLFVMNENGVPSVAKTVQFLV
;
A
#
# COMPACT_ATOMS: atom_id res chain seq x y z
N MET A 1 -18.94 -76.22 32.13
CA MET A 1 -20.03 -77.08 31.65
C MET A 1 -20.38 -76.63 30.23
N LYS A 2 -20.49 -77.62 29.32
CA LYS A 2 -20.93 -77.60 27.91
C LYS A 2 -21.73 -76.36 27.43
N LEU A 3 -21.30 -75.70 26.35
CA LEU A 3 -21.73 -75.90 24.94
C LEU A 3 -23.22 -75.54 24.69
N HIS A 4 -23.49 -74.45 23.96
CA HIS A 4 -24.27 -74.40 22.69
C HIS A 4 -24.74 -72.97 22.31
N THR A 5 -24.23 -72.49 21.17
CA THR A 5 -24.87 -71.59 20.17
C THR A 5 -26.06 -72.31 19.50
N PRO A 6 -26.97 -71.70 18.69
CA PRO A 6 -26.93 -70.41 17.96
C PRO A 6 -28.27 -69.59 18.05
N LEU A 7 -28.61 -68.47 17.37
CA LEU A 7 -28.44 -68.05 15.96
C LEU A 7 -29.00 -66.60 15.75
N LEU A 8 -28.26 -65.76 14.99
CA LEU A 8 -28.68 -64.67 14.03
C LEU A 8 -29.62 -63.51 14.49
N LEU A 9 -29.48 -62.21 14.16
CA LEU A 9 -28.85 -61.50 13.03
C LEU A 9 -28.69 -59.99 13.37
N ALA A 10 -27.54 -59.43 12.98
CA ALA A 10 -27.17 -58.05 12.63
C ALA A 10 -27.52 -56.83 13.52
N THR A 11 -26.47 -56.21 14.08
CA THR A 11 -26.19 -54.76 13.96
C THR A 11 -24.69 -54.51 13.98
N ALA A 12 -24.21 -53.70 13.04
CA ALA A 12 -22.82 -53.28 12.97
C ALA A 12 -22.59 -52.10 13.93
N ALA A 13 -21.72 -52.29 14.93
CA ALA A 13 -21.07 -51.23 15.67
C ALA A 13 -19.78 -51.79 16.30
N SER A 14 -18.61 -51.39 15.78
CA SER A 14 -17.33 -51.58 16.47
C SER A 14 -16.84 -50.20 16.92
N LEU A 15 -16.90 -49.97 18.22
CA LEU A 15 -15.73 -49.92 19.12
C LEU A 15 -15.08 -48.53 19.19
N ALA A 16 -15.50 -47.80 20.22
CA ALA A 16 -14.64 -46.85 20.88
C ALA A 16 -13.74 -47.62 21.86
N GLN A 17 -12.41 -47.48 21.75
CA GLN A 17 -11.59 -47.13 22.91
C GLN A 17 -10.15 -46.74 22.53
N SER A 18 -9.84 -45.50 22.90
CA SER A 18 -8.57 -44.95 23.39
C SER A 18 -7.25 -45.47 22.81
N ALA A 19 -6.56 -44.59 22.10
CA ALA A 19 -5.12 -44.42 22.23
C ALA A 19 -4.84 -42.92 22.40
N ALA A 20 -4.21 -42.56 23.52
CA ALA A 20 -3.62 -41.25 23.71
C ALA A 20 -2.52 -41.06 22.66
N LEU A 21 -2.69 -40.08 21.77
CA LEU A 21 -1.68 -39.69 20.80
C LEU A 21 -0.88 -38.52 21.37
N ASP A 22 0.42 -38.73 21.47
CA ASP A 22 1.46 -37.72 21.74
C ASP A 22 1.32 -36.54 20.75
N PRO A 23 1.17 -35.28 21.21
CA PRO A 23 0.97 -34.14 20.31
C PRO A 23 2.23 -33.72 19.53
N ARG A 24 3.36 -34.44 19.64
CA ARG A 24 4.64 -34.02 19.06
C ARG A 24 5.12 -34.80 17.84
N SER A 25 4.34 -35.73 17.29
CA SER A 25 4.83 -36.59 16.20
C SER A 25 4.19 -36.43 14.81
N GLU A 26 3.26 -35.49 14.58
CA GLU A 26 2.69 -35.28 13.22
C GLU A 26 2.97 -33.90 12.59
N ILE A 27 3.89 -33.12 13.13
CA ILE A 27 4.37 -31.88 12.49
C ILE A 27 5.74 -32.14 11.87
N LYS A 28 5.80 -32.72 10.67
CA LYS A 28 6.98 -32.66 9.76
C LYS A 28 6.81 -33.34 8.40
N LYS A 29 5.65 -33.18 7.77
CA LYS A 29 5.54 -33.40 6.31
C LYS A 29 4.66 -32.30 5.75
N HIS A 30 5.28 -31.27 5.19
CA HIS A 30 5.02 -30.66 3.88
C HIS A 30 6.05 -29.52 3.73
N TYR A 31 6.70 -29.46 2.56
CA TYR A 31 7.84 -28.58 2.21
C TYR A 31 9.23 -28.96 2.75
N ARG A 32 9.65 -30.18 2.42
CA ARG A 32 11.00 -30.36 1.86
C ARG A 32 10.81 -30.81 0.42
N GLU A 33 10.95 -29.87 -0.52
CA GLU A 33 11.23 -30.24 -1.89
C GLU A 33 12.71 -30.63 -2.01
N GLY A 34 12.99 -31.58 -2.91
CA GLY A 34 14.33 -31.99 -3.27
C GLY A 34 15.12 -30.88 -3.98
N PRO A 35 16.22 -31.20 -4.66
CA PRO A 35 17.13 -30.21 -5.21
C PRO A 35 16.51 -29.51 -6.42
N ALA A 36 15.78 -28.42 -6.16
CA ALA A 36 15.39 -27.41 -7.12
C ALA A 36 15.75 -26.04 -6.51
N PHE A 37 16.65 -25.36 -7.18
CA PHE A 37 17.42 -24.18 -6.75
C PHE A 37 16.58 -23.02 -6.23
N ALA A 38 17.20 -22.21 -5.36
CA ALA A 38 16.78 -20.92 -4.85
C ALA A 38 15.92 -20.11 -5.83
N LYS A 39 14.66 -19.85 -5.49
CA LYS A 39 13.82 -18.92 -6.26
C LYS A 39 13.15 -17.95 -5.31
N LEU A 40 13.51 -16.67 -5.44
CA LEU A 40 12.59 -15.60 -5.07
C LEU A 40 11.55 -15.67 -6.15
N TYR A 41 10.30 -15.80 -5.75
CA TYR A 41 9.23 -15.69 -6.70
C TYR A 41 8.83 -14.23 -6.67
N ALA A 42 9.54 -13.42 -7.46
CA ALA A 42 9.28 -11.99 -7.64
C ALA A 42 8.81 -11.74 -9.07
N ALA A 43 8.01 -10.70 -9.24
CA ALA A 43 7.60 -10.23 -10.55
C ALA A 43 8.82 -9.69 -11.32
N ALA A 44 9.08 -10.33 -12.46
CA ALA A 44 10.07 -9.86 -13.41
C ALA A 44 9.58 -8.57 -14.11
N PRO A 45 10.48 -7.71 -14.60
CA PRO A 45 10.08 -6.52 -15.34
C PRO A 45 9.34 -6.91 -16.63
N LEU A 46 8.41 -6.06 -17.07
CA LEU A 46 7.64 -6.29 -18.30
C LEU A 46 8.54 -6.17 -19.54
N GLY A 47 9.08 -7.28 -20.02
CA GLY A 47 10.02 -7.23 -21.14
C GLY A 47 10.68 -8.57 -21.40
N THR A 48 11.85 -8.53 -21.99
CA THR A 48 12.68 -9.71 -22.24
C THR A 48 14.10 -9.47 -21.77
N GLU A 49 14.75 -10.51 -21.25
CA GLU A 49 16.16 -10.50 -20.91
C GLU A 49 17.01 -10.17 -22.16
N ILE A 50 17.97 -9.28 -22.02
CA ILE A 50 18.94 -8.94 -23.07
C ILE A 50 20.05 -9.99 -23.06
N VAL A 51 20.32 -10.60 -24.22
CA VAL A 51 21.41 -11.59 -24.35
C VAL A 51 22.78 -10.90 -24.29
N PRO A 52 23.72 -11.33 -23.42
CA PRO A 52 24.96 -10.59 -23.12
C PRO A 52 26.09 -10.77 -24.15
N ALA A 53 25.81 -11.21 -25.38
CA ALA A 53 26.81 -11.67 -26.34
C ALA A 53 27.90 -10.65 -26.77
N ALA A 54 27.71 -9.36 -26.46
CA ALA A 54 28.67 -8.28 -26.75
C ALA A 54 28.92 -7.35 -25.55
N TRP A 55 28.54 -7.78 -24.34
CA TRP A 55 28.65 -6.93 -23.16
C TRP A 55 30.10 -6.78 -22.71
N LYS A 56 30.42 -5.60 -22.20
CA LYS A 56 31.64 -5.35 -21.42
C LYS A 56 31.23 -5.00 -20.01
N VAL A 57 32.00 -5.45 -19.04
CA VAL A 57 31.72 -5.20 -17.63
C VAL A 57 32.96 -4.67 -16.93
N THR A 58 32.76 -3.69 -16.06
CA THR A 58 33.81 -3.12 -15.21
C THR A 58 33.31 -3.07 -13.78
N CYS A 59 34.15 -3.49 -12.85
CA CYS A 59 33.91 -3.44 -11.41
C CYS A 59 34.96 -2.55 -10.76
N ASP A 60 34.66 -1.94 -9.62
CA ASP A 60 35.62 -1.13 -8.86
C ASP A 60 36.86 -1.95 -8.42
N SER A 61 36.65 -3.21 -8.07
CA SER A 61 37.69 -4.15 -7.64
C SER A 61 37.24 -5.59 -7.89
N ALA A 62 38.20 -6.52 -7.93
CA ALA A 62 37.91 -7.95 -8.03
C ALA A 62 39.01 -8.78 -7.34
N GLN A 63 38.62 -9.81 -6.61
CA GLN A 63 39.51 -10.83 -6.08
C GLN A 63 39.97 -11.75 -7.23
N ALA A 64 41.24 -12.16 -7.22
CA ALA A 64 41.75 -13.11 -8.20
C ALA A 64 40.95 -14.44 -8.14
N GLY A 65 40.49 -14.93 -9.31
CA GLY A 65 39.60 -16.08 -9.42
C GLY A 65 38.11 -15.75 -9.28
N TYR A 66 37.76 -14.50 -8.97
CA TYR A 66 36.40 -13.97 -8.87
C TYR A 66 36.26 -12.68 -9.70
N GLU A 67 36.79 -12.72 -10.92
CA GLU A 67 36.83 -11.58 -11.84
C GLU A 67 35.42 -11.05 -12.16
N CYS A 68 35.34 -9.75 -12.44
CA CYS A 68 34.08 -9.05 -12.75
C CYS A 68 33.22 -9.72 -13.84
N VAL A 69 33.85 -10.34 -14.85
CA VAL A 69 33.15 -11.04 -15.95
C VAL A 69 32.31 -12.22 -15.49
N LYS A 70 32.61 -12.79 -14.33
CA LYS A 70 31.86 -13.92 -13.75
C LYS A 70 30.44 -13.55 -13.35
N ALA A 71 30.15 -12.26 -13.20
CA ALA A 71 28.79 -11.79 -12.95
C ALA A 71 27.90 -11.78 -14.21
N ILE A 72 28.42 -12.10 -15.40
CA ILE A 72 27.67 -12.07 -16.67
C ILE A 72 28.03 -13.25 -17.58
N ASP A 73 28.61 -14.33 -17.04
CA ASP A 73 29.11 -15.45 -17.84
C ASP A 73 28.05 -16.55 -18.08
N GLY A 74 26.86 -16.40 -17.49
CA GLY A 74 25.75 -17.33 -17.64
C GLY A 74 25.89 -18.56 -16.75
N ASN A 75 26.84 -18.56 -15.79
CA ASN A 75 27.08 -19.66 -14.89
C ASN A 75 26.80 -19.27 -13.44
N ASN A 76 25.62 -19.66 -12.94
CA ASN A 76 25.20 -19.43 -11.55
C ASN A 76 26.15 -20.01 -10.47
N GLY A 77 27.05 -20.94 -10.82
CA GLY A 77 28.05 -21.49 -9.90
C GLY A 77 29.34 -20.66 -9.81
N SER A 78 29.47 -19.63 -10.65
CA SER A 78 30.56 -18.66 -10.67
C SER A 78 30.04 -17.31 -10.15
N PHE A 79 30.93 -16.44 -9.67
CA PHE A 79 30.54 -15.12 -9.18
C PHE A 79 31.72 -14.14 -9.21
N TRP A 80 31.40 -12.86 -9.38
CA TRP A 80 32.28 -11.76 -9.03
C TRP A 80 32.35 -11.62 -7.51
N HIS A 81 33.52 -11.28 -6.99
CA HIS A 81 33.72 -10.92 -5.59
C HIS A 81 34.78 -9.81 -5.50
N THR A 82 34.55 -8.78 -4.69
CA THR A 82 35.57 -7.78 -4.34
C THR A 82 36.68 -8.41 -3.49
N PRO A 83 37.83 -7.78 -3.24
CA PRO A 83 38.79 -8.32 -2.28
C PRO A 83 38.14 -8.57 -0.90
N TYR A 84 38.49 -9.68 -0.25
CA TYR A 84 37.96 -9.98 1.10
C TYR A 84 38.51 -9.01 2.16
N ASP A 85 39.78 -8.61 1.99
CA ASP A 85 40.48 -7.69 2.87
C ASP A 85 40.79 -6.37 2.16
N GLY A 86 40.66 -5.25 2.87
CA GLY A 86 41.02 -3.93 2.36
C GLY A 86 40.05 -3.34 1.34
N SER A 87 38.93 -4.01 1.04
CA SER A 87 37.79 -3.41 0.32
C SER A 87 36.91 -2.61 1.29
N ASN A 88 36.30 -1.53 0.82
CA ASN A 88 35.30 -0.78 1.57
C ASN A 88 34.14 -0.43 0.65
N LEU A 89 32.92 -0.60 1.16
CA LEU A 89 31.72 -0.14 0.49
C LEU A 89 31.78 1.39 0.26
N PRO A 90 31.11 1.91 -0.78
CA PRO A 90 30.29 1.20 -1.74
C PRO A 90 31.10 0.54 -2.87
N HIS A 91 30.57 -0.58 -3.38
CA HIS A 91 31.10 -1.31 -4.53
C HIS A 91 30.18 -1.18 -5.73
N GLU A 92 30.71 -1.24 -6.95
CA GLU A 92 29.92 -1.08 -8.16
C GLU A 92 30.35 -1.97 -9.31
N ILE A 93 29.36 -2.37 -10.10
CA ILE A 93 29.50 -3.05 -11.37
C ILE A 93 28.76 -2.25 -12.45
N VAL A 94 29.44 -2.00 -13.56
CA VAL A 94 28.91 -1.28 -14.72
C VAL A 94 28.92 -2.21 -15.92
N VAL A 95 27.75 -2.36 -16.55
CA VAL A 95 27.54 -3.12 -17.78
C VAL A 95 27.41 -2.15 -18.95
N ASP A 96 28.30 -2.26 -19.94
CA ASP A 96 28.16 -1.65 -21.27
C ASP A 96 27.51 -2.68 -22.21
N MET A 97 26.26 -2.43 -22.60
CA MET A 97 25.52 -3.30 -23.50
C MET A 97 25.92 -3.15 -24.98
N GLY A 98 26.85 -2.23 -25.30
CA GLY A 98 27.36 -1.94 -26.64
C GLY A 98 26.45 -1.03 -27.47
N LEU A 99 25.13 -1.09 -27.28
CA LEU A 99 24.12 -0.30 -27.99
C LEU A 99 23.10 0.29 -27.01
N VAL A 100 22.45 1.38 -27.41
CA VAL A 100 21.32 1.95 -26.65
C VAL A 100 20.11 1.02 -26.80
N LYS A 101 19.49 0.70 -25.66
CA LYS A 101 18.36 -0.22 -25.47
C LYS A 101 17.26 0.44 -24.64
N ASN A 102 16.05 -0.09 -24.69
CA ASN A 102 14.93 0.38 -23.86
C ASN A 102 14.89 -0.39 -22.53
N VAL A 103 15.76 -0.04 -21.60
CA VAL A 103 15.94 -0.77 -20.34
C VAL A 103 14.82 -0.45 -19.36
N ASN A 104 14.23 -1.47 -18.73
CA ASN A 104 13.18 -1.30 -17.72
C ASN A 104 13.35 -2.20 -16.47
N GLY A 105 14.51 -2.83 -16.35
CA GLY A 105 14.84 -3.54 -15.13
C GLY A 105 16.17 -4.24 -15.20
N MET A 106 16.61 -4.70 -14.03
CA MET A 106 17.74 -5.60 -13.89
C MET A 106 17.45 -6.66 -12.83
N SER A 107 18.18 -7.77 -12.88
CA SER A 107 18.18 -8.77 -11.80
C SER A 107 19.60 -9.07 -11.33
N ALA A 108 19.72 -9.42 -10.06
CA ALA A 108 20.96 -9.70 -9.36
C ALA A 108 20.82 -11.01 -8.60
N LEU A 109 21.56 -12.03 -9.01
CA LEU A 109 21.61 -13.34 -8.37
C LEU A 109 22.77 -13.36 -7.36
N PRO A 110 22.50 -13.54 -6.06
CA PRO A 110 23.56 -13.80 -5.08
C PRO A 110 24.33 -15.09 -5.41
N ARG A 111 25.53 -15.26 -4.82
CA ARG A 111 26.28 -16.54 -4.91
C ARG A 111 25.43 -17.74 -4.45
N GLN A 112 25.60 -18.89 -5.12
CA GLN A 112 24.76 -20.09 -4.97
C GLN A 112 25.50 -21.28 -4.33
N ASP A 113 26.59 -21.00 -3.61
CA ASP A 113 27.44 -21.99 -2.95
C ASP A 113 27.11 -22.16 -1.46
N GLY A 114 25.97 -21.61 -1.01
CA GLY A 114 25.51 -21.64 0.37
C GLY A 114 26.24 -20.67 1.31
N ASN A 115 27.12 -19.82 0.79
CA ASN A 115 27.78 -18.77 1.56
C ASN A 115 27.05 -17.42 1.37
N ASN A 116 26.85 -16.68 2.46
CA ASN A 116 26.17 -15.39 2.45
C ASN A 116 27.08 -14.18 2.34
N HIS A 117 28.39 -14.39 2.22
CA HIS A 117 29.37 -13.33 2.11
C HIS A 117 29.17 -12.52 0.82
N GLY A 118 28.89 -11.23 1.00
CA GLY A 118 28.83 -10.26 -0.08
C GLY A 118 27.45 -10.14 -0.70
N TRP A 119 26.41 -10.63 -0.03
CA TRP A 119 25.03 -10.42 -0.48
C TRP A 119 24.69 -8.94 -0.40
N ILE A 120 24.25 -8.39 -1.52
CA ILE A 120 23.89 -6.97 -1.64
C ILE A 120 22.57 -6.74 -0.90
N ALA A 121 22.56 -5.79 0.04
CA ALA A 121 21.37 -5.33 0.71
C ALA A 121 20.96 -3.95 0.17
N ALA A 122 21.47 -2.86 0.76
CA ALA A 122 21.21 -1.51 0.26
C ALA A 122 21.95 -1.29 -1.05
N HIS A 123 21.27 -0.70 -2.03
CA HIS A 123 21.81 -0.53 -3.38
C HIS A 123 21.18 0.65 -4.13
N GLU A 124 21.85 1.04 -5.20
CA GLU A 124 21.40 1.99 -6.21
C GLU A 124 21.56 1.37 -7.60
N VAL A 125 20.55 1.52 -8.45
CA VAL A 125 20.62 1.21 -9.88
C VAL A 125 20.53 2.50 -10.68
N ALA A 126 21.51 2.71 -11.55
CA ALA A 126 21.57 3.87 -12.42
C ALA A 126 21.75 3.47 -13.89
N VAL A 127 21.27 4.32 -14.79
CA VAL A 127 21.38 4.12 -16.24
C VAL A 127 22.02 5.32 -16.92
N SER A 128 22.68 5.08 -18.06
CA SER A 128 23.35 6.11 -18.85
C SER A 128 23.39 5.77 -20.34
N THR A 129 23.46 6.79 -21.19
CA THR A 129 23.74 6.63 -22.62
C THR A 129 25.23 6.81 -22.96
N ASP A 130 26.02 7.45 -22.07
CA ASP A 130 27.38 7.92 -22.35
C ASP A 130 28.44 7.50 -21.30
N ASN A 131 28.04 6.78 -20.26
CA ASN A 131 28.89 6.36 -19.13
C ASN A 131 29.48 7.52 -18.31
N LYS A 132 28.85 8.70 -18.37
CA LYS A 132 29.28 9.92 -17.65
C LYS A 132 28.13 10.53 -16.88
N ASN A 133 27.00 10.70 -17.54
CA ASN A 133 25.79 11.25 -16.96
C ASN A 133 24.88 10.09 -16.56
N TRP A 134 24.59 9.98 -15.26
CA TRP A 134 23.84 8.86 -14.68
C TRP A 134 22.51 9.33 -14.10
N GLU A 135 21.44 8.62 -14.44
CA GLU A 135 20.12 8.74 -13.80
C GLU A 135 19.93 7.57 -12.84
N VAL A 136 19.70 7.86 -11.56
CA VAL A 136 19.27 6.82 -10.59
C VAL A 136 17.80 6.50 -10.86
N VAL A 137 17.54 5.26 -11.24
CA VAL A 137 16.20 4.77 -11.63
C VAL A 137 15.56 3.90 -10.57
N ALA A 138 16.37 3.24 -9.74
CA ALA A 138 15.91 2.47 -8.60
C ALA A 138 16.93 2.54 -7.45
N SER A 139 16.44 2.46 -6.22
CA SER A 139 17.27 2.37 -5.02
C SER A 139 16.48 1.73 -3.89
N GLY A 140 17.16 1.17 -2.90
CA GLY A 140 16.49 0.62 -1.72
C GLY A 140 17.29 -0.51 -1.12
N THR A 141 16.58 -1.47 -0.52
CA THR A 141 17.19 -2.59 0.19
C THR A 141 16.55 -3.89 -0.26
N TRP A 142 17.36 -4.84 -0.73
CA TRP A 142 16.89 -6.21 -0.97
C TRP A 142 16.89 -7.05 0.31
N ASN A 143 16.10 -8.12 0.34
CA ASN A 143 16.13 -9.07 1.45
C ASN A 143 17.52 -9.72 1.53
N GLY A 144 18.25 -9.46 2.61
CA GLY A 144 19.57 -10.01 2.87
C GLY A 144 19.56 -11.37 3.56
N GLY A 145 18.38 -11.97 3.78
CA GLY A 145 18.23 -13.23 4.51
C GLY A 145 18.33 -14.49 3.65
N ASP A 146 18.54 -14.37 2.34
CA ASP A 146 18.50 -15.49 1.41
C ASP A 146 19.37 -15.28 0.14
N GLU A 147 19.64 -16.39 -0.56
CA GLU A 147 20.41 -16.42 -1.82
C GLU A 147 19.55 -16.24 -3.08
N THR A 148 18.31 -15.78 -2.92
CA THR A 148 17.36 -15.76 -4.03
C THR A 148 17.62 -14.64 -5.04
N LEU A 149 17.16 -14.80 -6.29
CA LEU A 149 17.26 -13.78 -7.33
C LEU A 149 16.54 -12.49 -6.93
N LYS A 150 17.23 -11.35 -7.00
CA LYS A 150 16.67 -10.04 -6.69
C LYS A 150 16.36 -9.26 -7.97
N PHE A 151 15.38 -8.36 -7.93
CA PHE A 151 15.01 -7.50 -9.05
C PHE A 151 15.04 -6.02 -8.66
N ALA A 152 15.41 -5.18 -9.62
CA ALA A 152 15.14 -3.76 -9.61
C ALA A 152 14.39 -3.40 -10.90
N ASN A 153 13.07 -3.33 -10.81
CA ASN A 153 12.18 -2.97 -11.91
C ASN A 153 11.98 -1.45 -11.93
N PHE A 154 11.93 -0.82 -13.11
CA PHE A 154 11.76 0.64 -13.19
C PHE A 154 11.18 1.07 -14.54
N GLU A 155 10.74 2.32 -14.61
CA GLU A 155 10.22 2.91 -15.83
C GLU A 155 11.23 2.85 -16.97
N THR A 156 10.77 2.48 -18.17
CA THR A 156 11.63 2.34 -19.34
C THR A 156 12.49 3.58 -19.59
N ARG A 157 13.80 3.37 -19.78
CA ARG A 157 14.79 4.38 -20.15
C ARG A 157 15.60 3.93 -21.35
N SER A 158 15.89 4.86 -22.25
CA SER A 158 16.87 4.63 -23.31
C SER A 158 18.26 4.69 -22.72
N ALA A 159 18.94 3.54 -22.63
CA ALA A 159 20.24 3.41 -21.96
C ALA A 159 21.15 2.45 -22.71
N ARG A 160 22.46 2.71 -22.67
CA ARG A 160 23.51 1.78 -23.12
C ARG A 160 24.24 1.15 -21.93
N TYR A 161 24.33 1.88 -20.83
CA TYR A 161 25.02 1.48 -19.63
C TYR A 161 24.04 1.30 -18.47
N VAL A 162 24.25 0.26 -17.68
CA VAL A 162 23.55 0.01 -16.42
C VAL A 162 24.60 -0.15 -15.32
N ARG A 163 24.41 0.53 -14.18
CA ARG A 163 25.26 0.42 -13.00
C ARG A 163 24.44 -0.09 -11.83
N LEU A 164 24.96 -1.12 -11.16
CA LEU A 164 24.53 -1.51 -9.82
C LEU A 164 25.61 -1.10 -8.83
N ARG A 165 25.23 -0.30 -7.83
CA ARG A 165 26.12 0.13 -6.74
C ARG A 165 25.59 -0.42 -5.42
N ALA A 166 26.33 -1.35 -4.82
CA ALA A 166 26.06 -1.88 -3.50
C ALA A 166 26.56 -0.90 -2.44
N THR A 167 25.65 -0.41 -1.59
CA THR A 167 25.95 0.55 -0.52
C THR A 167 25.95 -0.11 0.86
N SER A 168 25.34 -1.29 1.00
CA SER A 168 25.49 -2.14 2.18
C SER A 168 25.49 -3.64 1.82
N GLU A 169 26.14 -4.41 2.67
CA GLU A 169 26.14 -5.87 2.63
C GLU A 169 25.16 -6.42 3.70
N ALA A 170 24.49 -7.53 3.41
CA ALA A 170 23.40 -8.10 4.19
C ALA A 170 23.73 -8.44 5.65
N THR A 171 24.99 -8.76 5.95
CA THR A 171 25.50 -9.14 7.27
C THR A 171 26.42 -8.08 7.88
N GLY A 172 26.55 -6.91 7.25
CA GLY A 172 27.37 -5.79 7.71
C GLY A 172 28.84 -5.85 7.30
N GLN A 173 29.20 -6.72 6.36
CA GLN A 173 30.57 -6.81 5.84
C GLN A 173 30.90 -5.69 4.84
N GLN A 174 32.17 -5.59 4.45
CA GLN A 174 32.69 -4.53 3.58
C GLN A 174 32.96 -4.98 2.14
N PHE A 175 32.62 -6.22 1.78
CA PHE A 175 32.81 -6.78 0.44
C PHE A 175 31.47 -7.01 -0.25
N THR A 176 31.50 -7.24 -1.56
CA THR A 176 30.32 -7.53 -2.39
C THR A 176 30.60 -8.71 -3.31
N SER A 177 29.58 -9.52 -3.54
CA SER A 177 29.62 -10.62 -4.50
C SER A 177 28.35 -10.68 -5.33
N LEU A 178 28.46 -11.21 -6.56
CA LEU A 178 27.33 -11.34 -7.46
C LEU A 178 27.57 -12.50 -8.43
N ALA A 179 26.66 -13.48 -8.44
CA ALA A 179 26.73 -14.60 -9.36
C ALA A 179 26.34 -14.19 -10.77
N GLU A 180 25.16 -13.58 -10.93
CA GLU A 180 24.67 -13.20 -12.26
C GLU A 180 23.94 -11.86 -12.19
N LEU A 181 24.24 -10.98 -13.14
CA LEU A 181 23.56 -9.72 -13.39
C LEU A 181 22.92 -9.77 -14.78
N LYS A 182 21.61 -9.55 -14.82
CA LYS A 182 20.86 -9.50 -16.08
C LYS A 182 20.17 -8.16 -16.23
N VAL A 183 19.98 -7.74 -17.48
CA VAL A 183 19.29 -6.49 -17.84
C VAL A 183 18.12 -6.84 -18.76
N TYR A 184 17.00 -6.14 -18.61
CA TYR A 184 15.77 -6.39 -19.33
C TYR A 184 15.41 -5.23 -20.25
N GLU A 185 14.95 -5.56 -21.45
CA GLU A 185 14.49 -4.62 -22.46
C GLU A 185 12.95 -4.66 -22.57
N ALA A 186 12.32 -3.51 -22.43
CA ALA A 186 10.90 -3.33 -22.68
C ALA A 186 10.59 -3.49 -24.17
N LYS A 187 9.40 -4.03 -24.47
CA LYS A 187 8.88 -4.07 -25.86
C LYS A 187 8.56 -2.67 -26.39
N ALA A 188 8.09 -1.78 -25.52
CA ALA A 188 7.79 -0.40 -25.84
C ALA A 188 9.00 0.49 -25.51
N GLY A 189 9.21 1.54 -26.31
CA GLY A 189 10.24 2.54 -26.03
C GLY A 189 9.95 3.36 -24.78
N ALA A 190 10.95 4.11 -24.32
CA ALA A 190 10.76 5.08 -23.24
C ALA A 190 9.63 6.05 -23.59
N THR A 191 8.67 6.21 -22.69
CA THR A 191 7.54 7.12 -22.90
C THR A 191 8.04 8.56 -22.79
N ALA A 192 7.81 9.36 -23.82
CA ALA A 192 8.09 10.80 -23.76
C ALA A 192 7.23 11.46 -22.67
N TYR A 193 7.78 12.47 -22.00
CA TYR A 193 7.01 13.25 -21.04
C TYR A 193 5.78 13.88 -21.73
N ALA A 194 4.58 13.56 -21.21
CA ALA A 194 3.31 13.92 -21.83
C ALA A 194 2.50 14.95 -21.00
N ARG A 195 3.16 15.71 -20.11
CA ARG A 195 2.53 16.73 -19.24
C ARG A 195 1.34 16.24 -18.41
N ASN A 196 1.29 14.95 -18.09
CA ASN A 196 0.24 14.33 -17.27
C ASN A 196 0.86 13.52 -16.13
N GLY A 197 1.86 14.13 -15.49
CA GLY A 197 2.69 13.55 -14.42
C GLY A 197 3.90 12.77 -14.92
N LYS A 198 4.69 12.22 -13.99
CA LYS A 198 5.93 11.48 -14.24
C LYS A 198 6.13 10.38 -13.19
N TRP A 199 6.48 9.18 -13.63
CA TRP A 199 6.83 8.06 -12.74
C TRP A 199 8.34 7.95 -12.49
N GLY A 200 8.68 7.50 -11.29
CA GLY A 200 10.04 7.24 -10.84
C GLY A 200 10.50 8.16 -9.71
N PRO A 201 11.53 7.75 -8.95
CA PRO A 201 12.25 6.47 -9.07
C PRO A 201 11.45 5.28 -8.52
N THR A 202 11.97 4.07 -8.72
CA THR A 202 11.52 2.88 -7.98
C THR A 202 12.25 2.79 -6.63
N ILE A 203 11.52 2.35 -5.60
CA ILE A 203 12.02 2.04 -4.27
C ILE A 203 11.97 0.53 -4.10
N ASN A 204 13.12 -0.14 -3.92
CA ASN A 204 13.17 -1.57 -3.65
C ASN A 204 13.06 -1.84 -2.15
N PHE A 205 12.17 -2.76 -1.78
CA PHE A 205 11.92 -3.18 -0.41
C PHE A 205 12.38 -4.62 -0.18
N PRO A 206 12.77 -4.98 1.04
CA PRO A 206 13.09 -6.36 1.38
C PRO A 206 11.83 -7.21 1.64
N THR A 207 10.65 -6.61 1.54
CA THR A 207 9.34 -7.22 1.79
C THR A 207 8.31 -6.69 0.79
N VAL A 208 7.26 -7.45 0.48
CA VAL A 208 6.13 -6.97 -0.34
C VAL A 208 5.32 -5.94 0.47
N PRO A 209 5.20 -4.68 0.02
CA PRO A 209 4.43 -3.65 0.74
C PRO A 209 2.91 -3.82 0.60
N VAL A 210 2.27 -4.60 1.47
CA VAL A 210 0.81 -4.87 1.38
C VAL A 210 -0.03 -3.90 2.21
N ALA A 211 0.60 -3.27 3.19
CA ALA A 211 -0.01 -2.24 3.99
C ALA A 211 1.01 -1.12 4.27
N ALA A 212 0.53 0.12 4.36
CA ALA A 212 1.40 1.27 4.48
C ALA A 212 0.77 2.45 5.23
N VAL A 213 1.63 3.30 5.80
CA VAL A 213 1.28 4.60 6.39
C VAL A 213 2.42 5.60 6.16
N VAL A 214 2.08 6.88 5.95
CA VAL A 214 3.06 7.97 6.04
C VAL A 214 3.13 8.44 7.48
N ASP A 215 4.30 8.32 8.09
CA ASP A 215 4.57 8.84 9.43
C ASP A 215 4.46 10.39 9.41
N PRO A 216 3.53 10.99 10.16
CA PRO A 216 3.27 12.41 10.12
C PRO A 216 4.36 13.26 10.74
N LEU A 217 5.20 12.68 11.60
CA LEU A 217 6.22 13.41 12.34
C LEU A 217 7.58 13.33 11.64
N SER A 218 7.94 12.17 11.10
CA SER A 218 9.21 11.99 10.39
C SER A 218 9.10 12.20 8.87
N GLY A 219 7.92 12.03 8.28
CA GLY A 219 7.72 12.02 6.82
C GLY A 219 8.14 10.71 6.15
N GLN A 220 8.61 9.72 6.91
CA GLN A 220 8.94 8.39 6.42
C GLN A 220 7.69 7.60 6.05
N VAL A 221 7.83 6.63 5.16
CA VAL A 221 6.77 5.69 4.79
C VAL A 221 7.07 4.35 5.44
N LEU A 222 6.18 3.94 6.34
CA LEU A 222 6.20 2.62 6.95
C LEU A 222 5.37 1.68 6.08
N VAL A 223 5.95 0.55 5.71
CA VAL A 223 5.27 -0.53 4.99
C VAL A 223 5.41 -1.85 5.73
N TRP A 224 4.46 -2.77 5.54
CA TRP A 224 4.55 -4.11 6.09
C TRP A 224 3.85 -5.18 5.25
N SER A 225 4.20 -6.43 5.55
CA SER A 225 3.65 -7.65 4.95
C SER A 225 2.94 -8.51 6.00
N SER A 226 3.57 -9.59 6.46
CA SER A 226 3.05 -10.59 7.39
C SER A 226 4.21 -11.18 8.23
N TYR A 227 4.05 -12.38 8.80
CA TYR A 227 5.08 -13.08 9.57
C TYR A 227 6.34 -13.46 8.76
N THR A 228 6.27 -13.32 7.43
CA THR A 228 7.39 -13.37 6.49
C THR A 228 7.30 -12.21 5.50
N TYR A 229 8.38 -11.98 4.76
CA TYR A 229 8.52 -10.85 3.83
C TYR A 229 7.70 -11.01 2.53
N ASP A 230 7.23 -12.22 2.22
CA ASP A 230 6.59 -12.56 0.93
C ASP A 230 5.36 -13.50 1.03
N ASN A 231 5.03 -13.99 2.22
CA ASN A 231 3.92 -14.92 2.43
C ASN A 231 3.17 -14.64 3.75
N PHE A 232 1.88 -14.94 3.75
CA PHE A 232 1.00 -14.86 4.91
C PHE A 232 0.40 -16.21 5.34
N MET A 233 0.49 -17.23 4.49
CA MET A 233 -0.15 -18.52 4.74
C MET A 233 0.62 -19.34 5.79
N GLY A 234 -0.12 -20.06 6.64
CA GLY A 234 0.45 -21.04 7.56
C GLY A 234 1.32 -20.42 8.65
N THR A 235 0.91 -19.26 9.19
CA THR A 235 1.66 -18.57 10.25
C THR A 235 2.05 -19.53 11.39
N THR A 236 3.33 -19.48 11.76
CA THR A 236 3.89 -20.28 12.85
C THR A 236 4.27 -19.43 14.05
N ARG A 237 4.21 -18.10 13.91
CA ARG A 237 4.60 -17.09 14.91
C ARG A 237 3.85 -15.78 14.63
N ASP A 238 3.31 -15.18 15.68
CA ASP A 238 2.68 -13.86 15.58
C ASP A 238 3.74 -12.75 15.59
N ARG A 239 4.18 -12.35 14.41
CA ARG A 239 5.16 -11.28 14.16
C ARG A 239 4.88 -10.65 12.81
N VAL A 240 5.51 -9.51 12.51
CA VAL A 240 5.39 -8.88 11.19
C VAL A 240 6.70 -8.29 10.69
N PHE A 241 6.97 -8.49 9.40
CA PHE A 241 8.05 -7.83 8.68
C PHE A 241 7.61 -6.44 8.23
N THR A 242 8.37 -5.43 8.63
CA THR A 242 8.14 -4.02 8.30
C THR A 242 9.36 -3.43 7.61
N SER A 243 9.18 -2.31 6.92
CA SER A 243 10.27 -1.49 6.41
C SER A 243 9.89 -0.02 6.48
N LEU A 244 10.87 0.82 6.82
CA LEU A 244 10.75 2.28 6.79
C LEU A 244 11.54 2.82 5.61
N TRP A 245 10.86 3.49 4.68
CA TRP A 245 11.49 4.27 3.62
C TRP A 245 11.51 5.75 4.00
N ASP A 246 12.67 6.39 3.91
CA ASP A 246 12.81 7.84 4.06
C ASP A 246 12.88 8.51 2.68
N PRO A 247 11.83 9.26 2.26
CA PRO A 247 11.83 9.94 0.96
C PRO A 247 12.89 11.03 0.81
N ALA A 248 13.47 11.54 1.92
CA ALA A 248 14.49 12.58 1.86
C ALA A 248 15.89 12.02 1.56
N THR A 249 16.17 10.80 2.03
CA THR A 249 17.48 10.15 1.89
C THR A 249 17.47 8.92 0.97
N ASN A 250 16.28 8.45 0.58
CA ASN A 250 16.03 7.19 -0.14
C ASN A 250 16.50 5.92 0.60
N VAL A 251 16.76 6.01 1.91
CA VAL A 251 17.15 4.84 2.72
C VAL A 251 15.92 3.98 3.03
N VAL A 252 16.05 2.66 2.89
CA VAL A 252 15.04 1.65 3.27
C VAL A 252 15.59 0.80 4.41
N THR A 253 14.96 0.88 5.58
CA THR A 253 15.38 0.18 6.80
C THR A 253 14.39 -0.94 7.14
N PRO A 254 14.75 -2.23 6.99
CA PRO A 254 13.92 -3.33 7.45
C PRO A 254 13.85 -3.40 8.98
N LYS A 255 12.70 -3.81 9.51
CA LYS A 255 12.51 -4.07 10.93
C LYS A 255 11.53 -5.22 11.14
N LEU A 256 11.89 -6.16 12.01
CA LEU A 256 10.97 -7.18 12.50
C LEU A 256 10.25 -6.66 13.74
N VAL A 257 8.94 -6.87 13.81
CA VAL A 257 8.11 -6.56 14.97
C VAL A 257 7.55 -7.87 15.51
N ASP A 258 8.03 -8.27 16.68
CA ASP A 258 7.63 -9.50 17.36
C ASP A 258 7.24 -9.26 18.82
N ASN A 259 7.31 -8.01 19.29
CA ASN A 259 7.02 -7.65 20.67
C ASN A 259 5.52 -7.42 20.96
N THR A 260 4.65 -7.63 19.97
CA THR A 260 3.20 -7.39 20.05
C THR A 260 2.37 -8.66 19.94
N ASP A 261 3.00 -9.81 19.66
CA ASP A 261 2.34 -11.08 19.35
C ASP A 261 1.20 -10.89 18.34
N HIS A 262 1.48 -10.15 17.24
CA HIS A 262 0.51 -9.81 16.21
C HIS A 262 1.13 -9.89 14.81
N ASP A 263 0.66 -10.83 14.00
CA ASP A 263 0.83 -10.83 12.55
C ASP A 263 -0.24 -9.95 11.91
N MET A 264 0.18 -8.75 11.51
CA MET A 264 -0.67 -7.63 11.09
C MET A 264 -1.06 -7.67 9.60
N PHE A 265 -1.04 -8.84 8.96
CA PHE A 265 -1.55 -9.03 7.61
C PHE A 265 -3.08 -9.12 7.59
N CYS A 266 -3.75 -8.53 6.59
CA CYS A 266 -5.22 -8.38 6.50
C CYS A 266 -5.92 -7.51 7.58
N PRO A 267 -5.33 -6.41 8.08
CA PRO A 267 -5.88 -5.71 9.23
C PRO A 267 -6.94 -4.67 8.83
N GLY A 268 -7.66 -4.15 9.83
CA GLY A 268 -8.23 -2.80 9.80
C GLY A 268 -7.22 -1.79 10.34
N ILE A 269 -7.11 -0.61 9.72
CA ILE A 269 -6.15 0.44 10.09
C ILE A 269 -6.86 1.78 10.28
N SER A 270 -6.56 2.50 11.35
CA SER A 270 -7.05 3.86 11.60
C SER A 270 -6.09 4.66 12.49
N ILE A 271 -6.01 5.98 12.34
CA ILE A 271 -5.29 6.86 13.27
C ILE A 271 -6.28 7.42 14.30
N ASP A 272 -6.12 7.10 15.58
CA ASP A 272 -7.03 7.54 16.64
C ASP A 272 -6.86 9.02 17.05
N GLY A 273 -7.72 9.49 17.96
CA GLY A 273 -7.67 10.88 18.45
C GLY A 273 -6.49 11.21 19.34
N ALA A 274 -5.81 10.20 19.90
CA ALA A 274 -4.54 10.38 20.61
C ALA A 274 -3.34 10.47 19.65
N GLY A 275 -3.57 10.28 18.35
CA GLY A 275 -2.54 10.34 17.33
C GLY A 275 -1.71 9.06 17.24
N LYS A 276 -2.27 7.89 17.61
CA LYS A 276 -1.64 6.60 17.37
C LYS A 276 -2.31 5.90 16.20
N MET A 277 -1.53 5.17 15.41
CA MET A 277 -2.11 4.24 14.44
C MET A 277 -2.56 2.98 15.19
N VAL A 278 -3.80 2.59 14.98
CA VAL A 278 -4.45 1.40 15.53
C VAL A 278 -4.57 0.36 14.41
N VAL A 279 -3.88 -0.77 14.57
CA VAL A 279 -3.91 -1.90 13.63
C VAL A 279 -4.64 -3.06 14.29
N THR A 280 -5.66 -3.60 13.62
CA THR A 280 -6.60 -4.56 14.22
C THR A 280 -6.73 -5.83 13.41
N GLY A 281 -6.72 -6.97 14.10
CA GLY A 281 -7.01 -8.28 13.53
C GLY A 281 -6.12 -8.66 12.35
N GLY A 282 -6.68 -9.40 11.41
CA GLY A 282 -5.91 -9.99 10.32
C GLY A 282 -5.51 -11.42 10.65
N ASN A 283 -4.26 -11.81 10.40
CA ASN A 283 -3.78 -13.16 10.70
C ASN A 283 -3.96 -13.51 12.19
N SER A 284 -3.59 -12.60 13.10
CA SER A 284 -3.89 -12.71 14.53
C SER A 284 -5.24 -12.01 14.85
N ALA A 285 -6.35 -12.65 14.46
CA ALA A 285 -7.65 -12.02 14.26
C ALA A 285 -8.24 -11.20 15.44
N SER A 286 -7.93 -11.48 16.71
CA SER A 286 -8.43 -10.69 17.86
C SER A 286 -7.50 -9.54 18.28
N LYS A 287 -6.27 -9.51 17.79
CA LYS A 287 -5.23 -8.62 18.31
C LYS A 287 -5.44 -7.16 17.89
N THR A 288 -4.97 -6.27 18.75
CA THR A 288 -4.81 -4.85 18.44
C THR A 288 -3.37 -4.46 18.68
N THR A 289 -2.81 -3.64 17.82
CA THR A 289 -1.46 -3.08 17.98
C THR A 289 -1.48 -1.60 17.69
N PHE A 290 -0.74 -0.85 18.50
CA PHE A 290 -0.54 0.58 18.32
C PHE A 290 0.85 0.86 17.78
N TYR A 291 0.94 1.75 16.79
CA TYR A 291 2.19 2.41 16.41
C TYR A 291 2.14 3.85 16.89
N ASP A 292 3.12 4.21 17.71
CA ASP A 292 3.34 5.58 18.17
C ASP A 292 4.33 6.26 17.22
N PHE A 293 3.88 7.31 16.51
CA PHE A 293 4.71 8.02 15.54
C PHE A 293 5.85 8.80 16.21
N GLY A 294 5.70 9.22 17.47
CA GLY A 294 6.70 10.00 18.19
C GLY A 294 7.91 9.16 18.58
N SER A 295 7.67 7.94 19.07
CA SER A 295 8.73 7.00 19.44
C SER A 295 9.06 5.96 18.37
N GLN A 296 8.30 5.91 17.27
CA GLN A 296 8.40 4.90 16.21
C GLN A 296 8.40 3.46 16.74
N SER A 297 7.54 3.22 17.74
CA SER A 297 7.49 1.97 18.50
C SER A 297 6.11 1.32 18.42
N TRP A 298 6.13 -0.01 18.42
CA TRP A 298 4.94 -0.84 18.41
C TRP A 298 4.60 -1.32 19.82
N THR A 299 3.34 -1.24 20.20
CA THR A 299 2.85 -1.72 21.51
C THR A 299 1.56 -2.51 21.35
N ALA A 300 1.41 -3.60 22.11
CA ALA A 300 0.19 -4.37 22.13
C ALA A 300 -0.96 -3.57 22.77
N GLY A 301 -2.14 -3.65 22.17
CA GLY A 301 -3.38 -3.08 22.69
C GLY A 301 -4.33 -4.14 23.26
N PRO A 302 -5.51 -3.73 23.76
CA PRO A 302 -6.55 -4.65 24.18
C PRO A 302 -7.06 -5.45 22.97
N GLU A 303 -7.42 -6.71 23.18
CA GLU A 303 -8.05 -7.51 22.13
C GLU A 303 -9.43 -6.96 21.76
N MET A 304 -9.80 -7.07 20.49
CA MET A 304 -11.17 -6.84 20.04
C MET A 304 -12.11 -7.87 20.67
N ASN A 305 -13.38 -7.50 20.82
CA ASN A 305 -14.40 -8.43 21.31
C ASN A 305 -14.76 -9.47 20.23
N VAL A 306 -14.68 -9.09 18.95
CA VAL A 306 -14.90 -9.99 17.83
C VAL A 306 -13.60 -10.12 17.04
N PRO A 307 -13.09 -11.34 16.81
CA PRO A 307 -11.93 -11.55 15.95
C PRO A 307 -12.28 -11.27 14.49
N ARG A 308 -11.46 -10.50 13.77
CA ARG A 308 -11.71 -9.98 12.43
C ARG A 308 -10.47 -10.08 11.54
N GLY A 309 -10.69 -10.12 10.24
CA GLY A 309 -9.69 -9.82 9.21
C GLY A 309 -10.42 -9.29 7.97
N TYR A 310 -9.81 -8.38 7.22
CA TYR A 310 -10.46 -7.62 6.12
C TYR A 310 -11.62 -6.71 6.53
N GLN A 311 -11.82 -6.50 7.82
CA GLN A 311 -12.67 -5.42 8.30
C GLN A 311 -12.08 -4.08 7.89
N ALA A 312 -12.96 -3.10 7.66
CA ALA A 312 -12.56 -1.70 7.65
C ALA A 312 -12.78 -1.11 9.05
N SER A 313 -11.84 -0.27 9.49
CA SER A 313 -12.00 0.58 10.67
C SER A 313 -11.94 2.06 10.27
N THR A 314 -12.54 2.95 11.05
CA THR A 314 -12.46 4.40 10.82
C THR A 314 -12.45 5.18 12.14
N SER A 315 -11.71 6.28 12.15
CA SER A 315 -11.64 7.21 13.27
C SER A 315 -12.91 8.06 13.36
N LEU A 316 -13.38 8.31 14.58
CA LEU A 316 -14.61 9.05 14.87
C LEU A 316 -14.33 10.50 15.27
N SER A 317 -15.36 11.34 15.23
CA SER A 317 -15.28 12.75 15.60
C SER A 317 -14.87 13.00 17.07
N ASP A 318 -14.94 11.99 17.92
CA ASP A 318 -14.55 12.06 19.34
C ASP A 318 -13.19 11.38 19.63
N GLY A 319 -12.48 10.93 18.58
CA GLY A 319 -11.17 10.30 18.68
C GLY A 319 -11.18 8.79 18.89
N ARG A 320 -12.36 8.18 19.07
CA ARG A 320 -12.50 6.71 19.10
C ARG A 320 -12.31 6.10 17.71
N VAL A 321 -12.19 4.77 17.64
CA VAL A 321 -12.10 4.01 16.37
C VAL A 321 -13.24 3.01 16.29
N PHE A 322 -14.06 3.09 15.24
CA PHE A 322 -15.13 2.14 14.94
C PHE A 322 -14.66 1.09 13.95
N THR A 323 -15.09 -0.16 14.11
CA THR A 323 -14.86 -1.24 13.13
C THR A 323 -16.08 -2.14 12.99
N ILE A 324 -16.28 -2.73 11.81
CA ILE A 324 -17.40 -3.64 11.51
C ILE A 324 -17.03 -4.63 10.39
N GLY A 325 -17.67 -5.81 10.36
CA GLY A 325 -17.40 -6.84 9.36
C GLY A 325 -16.08 -7.58 9.57
N GLY A 326 -15.56 -8.15 8.48
CA GLY A 326 -14.25 -8.81 8.41
C GLY A 326 -14.29 -10.31 8.69
N CYS A 327 -14.95 -11.10 7.84
CA CYS A 327 -15.00 -12.56 7.94
C CYS A 327 -13.81 -13.30 7.32
N TRP A 328 -12.78 -12.59 6.83
CA TRP A 328 -11.61 -13.25 6.24
C TRP A 328 -10.87 -14.17 7.23
N SER A 329 -10.70 -13.74 8.48
CA SER A 329 -10.16 -14.56 9.58
C SER A 329 -11.07 -14.49 10.81
N GLY A 330 -10.78 -15.29 11.85
CA GLY A 330 -11.56 -15.26 13.10
C GLY A 330 -12.94 -15.93 13.04
N GLY A 331 -13.22 -16.70 11.99
CA GLY A 331 -14.48 -17.44 11.81
C GLY A 331 -15.56 -16.66 11.04
N TRP A 332 -16.53 -17.41 10.49
CA TRP A 332 -17.60 -16.89 9.63
C TRP A 332 -18.89 -16.70 10.44
N SER A 333 -19.07 -15.49 10.96
CA SER A 333 -20.25 -15.11 11.74
C SER A 333 -20.67 -13.69 11.39
N LYS A 334 -21.85 -13.24 11.86
CA LYS A 334 -22.20 -11.81 11.72
C LYS A 334 -21.34 -10.99 12.68
N LYS A 335 -20.43 -10.18 12.15
CA LYS A 335 -19.50 -9.36 12.93
C LYS A 335 -19.98 -7.90 13.01
N ASN A 336 -20.96 -7.66 13.88
CA ASN A 336 -21.50 -6.32 14.16
C ASN A 336 -20.43 -5.33 14.64
N GLY A 337 -20.78 -4.05 14.71
CA GLY A 337 -19.87 -2.99 15.09
C GLY A 337 -19.29 -3.13 16.50
N GLU A 338 -18.07 -2.66 16.68
CA GLU A 338 -17.49 -2.37 17.99
C GLU A 338 -16.62 -1.12 17.90
N VAL A 339 -16.34 -0.50 19.05
CA VAL A 339 -15.61 0.76 19.14
C VAL A 339 -14.48 0.67 20.15
N TYR A 340 -13.29 1.12 19.75
CA TYR A 340 -12.14 1.31 20.62
C TYR A 340 -12.11 2.74 21.15
N ASP A 341 -11.92 2.87 22.45
CA ASP A 341 -11.74 4.15 23.12
C ASP A 341 -10.31 4.30 23.65
N PRO A 342 -9.50 5.23 23.08
CA PRO A 342 -8.12 5.45 23.53
C PRO A 342 -8.01 6.01 24.95
N LYS A 343 -9.08 6.62 25.50
CA LYS A 343 -9.07 7.18 26.86
C LYS A 343 -9.19 6.09 27.92
N THR A 344 -9.97 5.06 27.63
CA THR A 344 -10.19 3.93 28.53
C THR A 344 -9.36 2.70 28.16
N ASN A 345 -8.73 2.71 26.98
CA ASN A 345 -7.99 1.61 26.40
C ASN A 345 -8.83 0.31 26.34
N LYS A 346 -10.05 0.42 25.80
CA LYS A 346 -11.02 -0.69 25.76
C LYS A 346 -11.81 -0.73 24.45
N TRP A 347 -12.11 -1.94 24.01
CA TRP A 347 -13.10 -2.23 22.97
C TRP A 347 -14.48 -2.46 23.59
N THR A 348 -15.52 -1.85 23.03
CA THR A 348 -16.92 -2.02 23.45
C THR A 348 -17.77 -2.48 22.27
N MET A 349 -18.53 -3.56 22.45
CA MET A 349 -19.49 -4.05 21.46
C MET A 349 -20.63 -3.05 21.23
N LEU A 350 -21.05 -2.92 19.98
CA LEU A 350 -22.22 -2.16 19.55
C LEU A 350 -23.19 -3.14 18.87
N ASN A 351 -23.97 -3.90 19.66
CA ASN A 351 -24.74 -5.02 19.13
C ASN A 351 -25.86 -4.58 18.18
N SER A 352 -26.30 -3.32 18.27
CA SER A 352 -27.30 -2.70 17.41
C SER A 352 -26.71 -2.05 16.15
N ALA A 353 -25.39 -1.91 16.05
CA ALA A 353 -24.68 -1.57 14.81
C ALA A 353 -24.55 -2.82 13.91
N LEU A 354 -25.68 -3.25 13.33
CA LEU A 354 -25.77 -4.51 12.60
C LEU A 354 -24.99 -4.50 11.29
N VAL A 355 -24.17 -5.53 11.02
CA VAL A 355 -23.42 -5.65 9.74
C VAL A 355 -24.31 -6.02 8.54
N LYS A 356 -25.48 -6.63 8.79
CA LYS A 356 -26.36 -7.17 7.75
C LYS A 356 -26.69 -6.17 6.61
N PRO A 357 -26.99 -4.88 6.87
CA PRO A 357 -27.37 -3.94 5.81
C PRO A 357 -26.24 -3.50 4.88
N MET A 358 -24.97 -3.73 5.23
CA MET A 358 -23.81 -3.41 4.38
C MET A 358 -23.25 -4.62 3.63
N LEU A 359 -23.90 -5.79 3.74
CA LEU A 359 -23.42 -7.00 3.06
C LEU A 359 -23.61 -6.85 1.55
N THR A 360 -22.55 -7.15 0.79
CA THR A 360 -22.68 -7.38 -0.65
C THR A 360 -23.34 -8.73 -0.94
N ASN A 361 -23.79 -8.93 -2.17
CA ASN A 361 -24.25 -10.22 -2.68
C ASN A 361 -23.09 -11.00 -3.33
N ASP A 362 -21.96 -11.12 -2.63
CA ASP A 362 -20.78 -11.83 -3.12
C ASP A 362 -21.04 -13.32 -3.33
N LYS A 363 -20.52 -13.90 -4.42
CA LYS A 363 -20.65 -15.33 -4.74
C LYS A 363 -20.06 -16.25 -3.67
N GLN A 364 -19.06 -15.78 -2.92
CA GLN A 364 -18.43 -16.53 -1.81
C GLN A 364 -19.14 -16.31 -0.46
N GLY A 365 -20.26 -15.58 -0.45
CA GLY A 365 -21.09 -15.36 0.73
C GLY A 365 -20.38 -14.52 1.80
N ILE A 366 -20.70 -14.78 3.07
CA ILE A 366 -20.28 -13.91 4.19
C ILE A 366 -18.76 -13.77 4.34
N TYR A 367 -17.97 -14.76 3.88
CA TYR A 367 -16.51 -14.69 3.87
C TYR A 367 -15.96 -13.46 3.13
N ARG A 368 -16.71 -12.96 2.12
CA ARG A 368 -16.37 -11.75 1.36
C ARG A 368 -17.35 -10.60 1.57
N ALA A 369 -18.62 -10.92 1.84
CA ALA A 369 -19.68 -9.94 1.78
C ALA A 369 -19.57 -8.80 2.82
N ASP A 370 -18.81 -8.98 3.89
CA ASP A 370 -18.59 -7.96 4.94
C ASP A 370 -17.19 -7.35 4.95
N ASN A 371 -16.41 -7.55 3.89
CA ASN A 371 -15.03 -7.04 3.78
C ASN A 371 -15.00 -5.59 3.27
N HIS A 372 -13.90 -4.91 3.60
CA HIS A 372 -13.44 -3.67 2.96
C HIS A 372 -14.51 -2.56 2.86
N GLY A 373 -15.29 -2.38 3.93
CA GLY A 373 -16.31 -1.34 4.03
C GLY A 373 -15.74 0.06 3.74
N TRP A 374 -16.43 0.83 2.90
CA TRP A 374 -16.07 2.22 2.59
C TRP A 374 -16.57 3.14 3.70
N LEU A 375 -15.83 3.17 4.81
CA LEU A 375 -16.22 3.84 6.05
C LEU A 375 -15.64 5.25 6.17
N PHE A 376 -16.49 6.20 6.56
CA PHE A 376 -16.10 7.57 6.87
C PHE A 376 -16.68 7.99 8.22
N GLY A 377 -15.80 8.20 9.22
CA GLY A 377 -16.19 8.89 10.44
C GLY A 377 -16.72 10.30 10.13
N TRP A 378 -17.85 10.63 10.73
CA TRP A 378 -18.61 11.85 10.48
C TRP A 378 -19.10 12.50 11.77
N LYS A 379 -20.00 13.48 11.67
CA LYS A 379 -20.54 14.27 12.78
C LYS A 379 -21.14 13.36 13.87
N ASN A 380 -21.15 13.82 15.12
CA ASN A 380 -21.77 13.12 16.26
C ASN A 380 -21.28 11.66 16.46
N ALA A 381 -20.01 11.39 16.19
CA ALA A 381 -19.39 10.07 16.24
C ALA A 381 -20.14 9.00 15.41
N SER A 382 -20.83 9.43 14.35
CA SER A 382 -21.46 8.54 13.38
C SER A 382 -20.45 8.07 12.33
N VAL A 383 -20.80 7.01 11.63
CA VAL A 383 -20.03 6.50 10.49
C VAL A 383 -20.95 6.41 9.28
N PHE A 384 -20.52 7.00 8.17
CA PHE A 384 -21.14 6.78 6.87
C PHE A 384 -20.46 5.60 6.18
N GLN A 385 -21.24 4.62 5.74
CA GLN A 385 -20.76 3.52 4.90
C GLN A 385 -21.27 3.74 3.47
N ALA A 386 -20.33 4.02 2.56
CA ALA A 386 -20.61 4.36 1.17
C ALA A 386 -20.72 3.12 0.23
N GLY A 387 -20.22 1.98 0.70
CA GLY A 387 -20.06 0.74 -0.07
C GLY A 387 -19.17 -0.27 0.67
N PRO A 388 -18.73 -1.37 0.04
CA PRO A 388 -18.88 -1.67 -1.38
C PRO A 388 -20.29 -2.13 -1.79
N SER A 389 -21.15 -2.46 -0.82
CA SER A 389 -22.56 -2.78 -1.10
C SER A 389 -23.26 -1.65 -1.82
N THR A 390 -24.21 -2.04 -2.66
CA THR A 390 -25.15 -1.15 -3.34
C THR A 390 -25.87 -0.22 -2.34
N ALA A 391 -26.31 -0.79 -1.22
CA ALA A 391 -26.93 -0.06 -0.12
C ALA A 391 -25.88 0.72 0.66
N MET A 392 -26.16 1.98 0.94
CA MET A 392 -25.37 2.85 1.81
C MET A 392 -26.05 2.97 3.16
N ASN A 393 -25.28 3.14 4.23
CA ASN A 393 -25.80 3.12 5.59
C ASN A 393 -25.16 4.20 6.48
N TRP A 394 -25.93 4.66 7.45
CA TRP A 394 -25.41 5.38 8.62
C TRP A 394 -25.32 4.41 9.79
N TYR A 395 -24.19 4.46 10.50
CA TYR A 395 -23.99 3.78 11.78
C TYR A 395 -23.89 4.81 12.91
N SER A 396 -24.55 4.52 14.03
CA SER A 396 -24.37 5.25 15.29
C SER A 396 -23.45 4.47 16.22
N THR A 397 -22.66 5.18 17.02
CA THR A 397 -21.80 4.63 18.07
C THR A 397 -22.20 5.05 19.48
N THR A 398 -23.39 5.65 19.62
CA THR A 398 -24.00 5.99 20.92
C THR A 398 -24.74 4.79 21.50
N GLY A 399 -24.63 4.56 22.80
CA GLY A 399 -25.29 3.43 23.45
C GLY A 399 -24.78 2.10 22.89
N ASP A 400 -25.70 1.19 22.54
CA ASP A 400 -25.40 -0.10 21.90
C ASP A 400 -25.22 0.01 20.36
N GLY A 401 -25.12 1.24 19.85
CA GLY A 401 -25.01 1.56 18.42
C GLY A 401 -26.35 1.51 17.68
N GLY A 402 -26.28 1.58 16.35
CA GLY A 402 -27.46 1.54 15.49
C GLY A 402 -27.08 1.58 14.02
N VAL A 403 -28.01 1.21 13.15
CA VAL A 403 -27.85 1.31 11.70
C VAL A 403 -29.15 1.84 11.07
N SER A 404 -29.02 2.75 10.10
CA SER A 404 -30.15 3.26 9.31
C SER A 404 -29.75 3.41 7.85
N PRO A 405 -30.67 3.17 6.89
CA PRO A 405 -30.36 3.27 5.48
C PRO A 405 -30.07 4.72 5.07
N ALA A 406 -29.07 4.91 4.20
CA ALA A 406 -28.70 6.20 3.62
C ALA A 406 -28.96 6.26 2.09
N GLY A 407 -29.65 5.27 1.55
CA GLY A 407 -30.00 5.17 0.14
C GLY A 407 -29.20 4.10 -0.59
N GLN A 408 -29.20 4.16 -1.92
CA GLN A 408 -28.48 3.22 -2.77
C GLN A 408 -27.61 4.01 -3.75
N ARG A 409 -26.45 3.45 -4.12
CA ARG A 409 -25.70 3.94 -5.27
C ARG A 409 -26.49 3.68 -6.56
N ARG A 410 -26.35 4.59 -7.54
CA ARG A 410 -27.14 4.58 -8.77
C ARG A 410 -26.29 4.84 -10.00
N THR A 411 -26.57 4.11 -11.07
CA THR A 411 -25.91 4.28 -12.37
C THR A 411 -26.36 5.57 -13.07
N THR A 412 -25.65 5.93 -14.14
CA THR A 412 -25.93 7.09 -15.01
C THR A 412 -27.32 7.08 -15.64
N THR A 413 -27.88 5.91 -15.88
CA THR A 413 -29.23 5.73 -16.46
C THR A 413 -30.33 5.75 -15.40
N GLY A 414 -29.99 6.01 -14.14
CA GLY A 414 -30.93 5.99 -13.00
C GLY A 414 -31.19 4.59 -12.43
N GLY A 415 -30.55 3.56 -12.98
CA GLY A 415 -30.57 2.19 -12.47
C GLY A 415 -29.82 2.06 -11.14
N ILE A 416 -29.96 0.91 -10.49
CA ILE A 416 -29.21 0.58 -9.27
C ILE A 416 -27.80 0.14 -9.67
N ASP A 417 -26.79 0.75 -9.07
CA ASP A 417 -25.39 0.36 -9.25
C ASP A 417 -25.13 -1.00 -8.58
N PRO A 418 -24.40 -1.96 -9.18
CA PRO A 418 -24.10 -3.22 -8.51
C PRO A 418 -23.18 -3.04 -7.29
N ASP A 419 -22.95 -4.11 -6.55
CA ASP A 419 -21.88 -4.12 -5.55
C ASP A 419 -20.51 -3.89 -6.21
N SER A 420 -19.62 -3.20 -5.50
CA SER A 420 -18.30 -2.78 -6.00
C SER A 420 -17.20 -3.16 -5.02
N MET A 421 -17.08 -4.47 -4.72
CA MET A 421 -15.96 -4.98 -3.93
C MET A 421 -14.64 -4.59 -4.60
N ASP A 422 -13.61 -4.29 -3.80
CA ASP A 422 -12.28 -3.86 -4.29
C ASP A 422 -12.29 -2.60 -5.17
N GLY A 423 -13.36 -1.80 -5.06
CA GLY A 423 -13.41 -0.42 -5.51
C GLY A 423 -13.02 0.54 -4.39
N ASP A 424 -12.88 1.81 -4.76
CA ASP A 424 -12.37 2.85 -3.88
C ASP A 424 -13.43 3.91 -3.55
N ALA A 425 -13.25 4.53 -2.39
CA ALA A 425 -14.01 5.71 -1.97
C ALA A 425 -13.08 6.75 -1.33
N THR A 426 -13.09 7.99 -1.84
CA THR A 426 -12.19 9.07 -1.40
C THR A 426 -12.96 10.35 -1.08
N MET A 427 -12.84 10.86 0.15
CA MET A 427 -13.45 12.12 0.58
C MET A 427 -12.57 13.32 0.18
N PHE A 428 -12.85 13.91 -0.98
CA PHE A 428 -12.03 14.99 -1.56
C PHE A 428 -12.43 16.42 -1.13
N ASP A 429 -13.62 16.57 -0.54
CA ASP A 429 -14.07 17.81 0.11
C ASP A 429 -14.95 17.48 1.31
N ALA A 430 -14.31 17.36 2.48
CA ALA A 430 -14.99 17.08 3.74
C ALA A 430 -15.90 18.23 4.20
N VAL A 431 -15.61 19.48 3.83
CA VAL A 431 -16.46 20.63 4.22
C VAL A 431 -17.83 20.51 3.57
N ARG A 432 -17.87 20.02 2.33
CA ARG A 432 -19.10 19.82 1.55
C ARG A 432 -19.59 18.37 1.55
N GLY A 433 -18.96 17.48 2.33
CA GLY A 433 -19.31 16.07 2.42
C GLY A 433 -19.23 15.33 1.08
N LYS A 434 -18.28 15.66 0.21
CA LYS A 434 -18.12 15.06 -1.12
C LYS A 434 -17.18 13.86 -1.08
N ILE A 435 -17.67 12.73 -1.56
CA ILE A 435 -16.95 11.46 -1.67
C ILE A 435 -17.01 11.01 -3.13
N LEU A 436 -15.85 10.79 -3.74
CA LEU A 436 -15.75 10.10 -5.04
C LEU A 436 -15.73 8.60 -4.78
N THR A 437 -16.56 7.81 -5.47
CA THR A 437 -16.42 6.35 -5.52
C THR A 437 -16.14 5.88 -6.94
N VAL A 438 -15.26 4.90 -7.10
CA VAL A 438 -14.81 4.43 -8.41
C VAL A 438 -14.57 2.92 -8.46
N GLY A 439 -14.95 2.31 -9.59
CA GLY A 439 -14.59 0.95 -9.98
C GLY A 439 -15.15 -0.15 -9.07
N GLY A 440 -14.33 -1.17 -8.84
CA GLY A 440 -14.68 -2.39 -8.12
C GLY A 440 -15.45 -3.40 -8.98
N SER A 441 -15.75 -4.55 -8.38
CA SER A 441 -16.44 -5.67 -9.02
C SER A 441 -17.59 -6.21 -8.15
N PRO A 442 -18.64 -6.82 -8.75
CA PRO A 442 -19.75 -7.43 -7.98
C PRO A 442 -19.35 -8.53 -7.00
N SER A 443 -18.21 -9.17 -7.21
CA SER A 443 -17.62 -10.12 -6.26
C SER A 443 -16.13 -9.86 -6.13
N TYR A 444 -15.56 -10.28 -5.01
CA TYR A 444 -14.15 -10.11 -4.66
C TYR A 444 -13.19 -10.69 -5.71
N GLN A 445 -13.56 -11.82 -6.31
CA GLN A 445 -12.73 -12.51 -7.30
C GLN A 445 -13.60 -13.16 -8.37
N ASP A 446 -12.96 -13.54 -9.48
CA ASP A 446 -13.57 -14.18 -10.64
C ASP A 446 -14.76 -13.36 -11.15
N SER A 447 -14.56 -12.04 -11.21
CA SER A 447 -15.57 -11.04 -11.51
C SER A 447 -15.01 -9.93 -12.39
N GLU A 448 -15.79 -9.56 -13.42
CA GLU A 448 -15.53 -8.38 -14.22
C GLU A 448 -15.59 -7.13 -13.35
N ALA A 449 -14.56 -6.28 -13.45
CA ALA A 449 -14.58 -4.96 -12.84
C ALA A 449 -15.48 -4.01 -13.63
N THR A 450 -15.92 -2.94 -12.97
CA THR A 450 -16.65 -1.85 -13.60
C THR A 450 -15.77 -0.62 -13.74
N SER A 451 -16.20 0.32 -14.58
CA SER A 451 -15.66 1.67 -14.67
C SER A 451 -16.53 2.67 -13.92
N HIS A 452 -17.56 2.23 -13.18
CA HIS A 452 -18.57 3.14 -12.63
C HIS A 452 -17.96 4.14 -11.66
N ALA A 453 -18.46 5.37 -11.70
CA ALA A 453 -17.95 6.46 -10.88
C ALA A 453 -19.07 7.36 -10.36
N HIS A 454 -19.03 7.72 -9.07
CA HIS A 454 -20.07 8.52 -8.43
C HIS A 454 -19.49 9.61 -7.53
N ILE A 455 -20.18 10.75 -7.46
CA ILE A 455 -20.05 11.73 -6.39
C ILE A 455 -21.19 11.48 -5.40
N ILE A 456 -20.85 11.04 -4.20
CA ILE A 456 -21.76 10.98 -3.07
C ILE A 456 -21.62 12.27 -2.26
N THR A 457 -22.75 12.89 -1.91
CA THR A 457 -22.79 14.07 -1.03
C THR A 457 -23.56 13.73 0.25
N ILE A 458 -22.86 13.83 1.38
CA ILE A 458 -23.43 13.62 2.73
C ILE A 458 -23.55 14.94 3.49
N GLY A 459 -24.56 15.02 4.35
CA GLY A 459 -24.87 16.21 5.16
C GLY A 459 -25.16 15.84 6.60
N ASP A 460 -26.43 15.86 6.98
CA ASP A 460 -26.88 15.51 8.33
C ASP A 460 -26.93 13.99 8.53
N VAL A 461 -26.62 13.56 9.74
CA VAL A 461 -26.61 12.15 10.13
C VAL A 461 -28.03 11.57 10.00
N GLY A 462 -28.16 10.40 9.39
CA GLY A 462 -29.45 9.73 9.16
C GLY A 462 -30.19 10.21 7.90
N ALA A 463 -29.76 11.28 7.25
CA ALA A 463 -30.33 11.72 5.98
C ALA A 463 -29.92 10.79 4.83
N GLN A 464 -30.75 10.72 3.79
CA GLN A 464 -30.37 10.05 2.54
C GLN A 464 -29.20 10.80 1.88
N ALA A 465 -28.20 10.06 1.41
CA ALA A 465 -27.09 10.64 0.67
C ALA A 465 -27.52 10.97 -0.77
N GLN A 466 -26.99 12.07 -1.31
CA GLN A 466 -27.22 12.43 -2.71
C GLN A 466 -26.15 11.77 -3.57
N VAL A 467 -26.56 11.04 -4.61
CA VAL A 467 -25.66 10.31 -5.51
C VAL A 467 -25.78 10.91 -6.92
N GLN A 468 -24.64 11.31 -7.49
CA GLN A 468 -24.55 11.83 -8.85
C GLN A 468 -23.48 11.07 -9.62
N PRO A 469 -23.62 10.84 -10.92
CA PRO A 469 -22.53 10.32 -11.73
C PRO A 469 -21.33 11.27 -11.72
N ALA A 470 -20.11 10.73 -11.54
CA ALA A 470 -18.87 11.50 -11.69
C ALA A 470 -18.31 11.31 -13.10
N GLY A 471 -17.96 12.38 -13.81
CA GLY A 471 -17.34 12.25 -15.14
C GLY A 471 -18.23 11.54 -16.16
N LYS A 472 -19.54 11.84 -16.17
CA LYS A 472 -20.57 11.08 -16.91
C LYS A 472 -20.73 9.63 -16.42
N GLY A 473 -20.32 9.40 -15.18
CA GLY A 473 -20.46 8.18 -14.38
C GLY A 473 -19.49 7.05 -14.69
N ASN A 474 -18.42 7.32 -15.45
CA ASN A 474 -17.42 6.30 -15.73
C ASN A 474 -16.00 6.87 -15.74
N MET A 475 -15.07 6.09 -15.19
CA MET A 475 -13.65 6.11 -15.54
C MET A 475 -13.45 5.65 -16.99
N ALA A 476 -12.26 5.89 -17.55
CA ALA A 476 -11.86 5.37 -18.85
C ALA A 476 -11.63 3.86 -18.82
N SER A 477 -11.04 3.34 -17.74
CA SER A 477 -10.75 1.92 -17.55
C SER A 477 -11.62 1.28 -16.48
N ARG A 478 -11.93 0.00 -16.66
CA ARG A 478 -12.54 -0.84 -15.62
C ARG A 478 -11.45 -1.37 -14.69
N ARG A 479 -11.61 -1.22 -13.38
CA ARG A 479 -10.57 -1.55 -12.38
C ARG A 479 -11.15 -2.08 -11.08
N ALA A 480 -10.64 -3.21 -10.61
CA ALA A 480 -10.72 -3.69 -9.23
C ALA A 480 -9.29 -3.83 -8.67
N PHE A 481 -9.13 -3.82 -7.34
CA PHE A 481 -7.82 -3.81 -6.65
C PHE A 481 -6.93 -2.61 -6.99
N HIS A 482 -7.52 -1.49 -7.34
CA HIS A 482 -6.80 -0.24 -7.58
C HIS A 482 -6.61 0.53 -6.27
N SER A 483 -6.00 1.72 -6.35
CA SER A 483 -5.94 2.64 -5.22
C SER A 483 -6.19 4.07 -5.67
N SER A 484 -6.71 4.88 -4.78
CA SER A 484 -7.02 6.30 -5.00
C SER A 484 -6.52 7.19 -3.87
N VAL A 485 -6.05 8.38 -4.24
CA VAL A 485 -5.43 9.34 -3.33
C VAL A 485 -5.93 10.75 -3.63
N VAL A 486 -6.43 11.46 -2.61
CA VAL A 486 -6.77 12.88 -2.76
C VAL A 486 -5.52 13.75 -2.74
N LEU A 487 -5.43 14.71 -3.67
CA LEU A 487 -4.29 15.62 -3.83
C LEU A 487 -4.58 17.02 -3.25
N PRO A 488 -3.55 17.86 -3.00
CA PRO A 488 -3.70 19.19 -2.38
C PRO A 488 -4.75 20.09 -3.03
N ASN A 489 -4.83 20.06 -4.36
CA ASN A 489 -5.75 20.84 -5.17
C ASN A 489 -7.19 20.29 -5.20
N GLY A 490 -7.44 19.09 -4.63
CA GLY A 490 -8.75 18.44 -4.58
C GLY A 490 -9.01 17.44 -5.70
N GLN A 491 -8.09 17.30 -6.66
CA GLN A 491 -8.13 16.20 -7.62
C GLN A 491 -7.90 14.86 -6.92
N VAL A 492 -8.40 13.78 -7.51
CA VAL A 492 -8.22 12.41 -7.00
C VAL A 492 -7.45 11.60 -8.04
N PHE A 493 -6.26 11.13 -7.65
CA PHE A 493 -5.42 10.25 -8.47
C PHE A 493 -5.82 8.81 -8.25
N ILE A 494 -5.97 8.04 -9.33
CA ILE A 494 -6.43 6.65 -9.35
C ILE A 494 -5.41 5.81 -10.13
N THR A 495 -4.87 4.76 -9.53
CA THR A 495 -3.77 3.97 -10.12
C THR A 495 -3.92 2.48 -9.88
N GLY A 496 -3.34 1.68 -10.79
CA GLY A 496 -3.34 0.22 -10.70
C GLY A 496 -4.70 -0.42 -10.93
N GLY A 497 -4.83 -1.63 -10.42
CA GLY A 497 -5.96 -2.54 -10.60
C GLY A 497 -5.91 -3.33 -11.90
N GLN A 498 -6.89 -4.20 -12.04
CA GLN A 498 -7.10 -5.09 -13.18
C GLN A 498 -8.56 -5.05 -13.63
N SER A 499 -8.82 -5.33 -14.91
CA SER A 499 -10.20 -5.30 -15.43
C SER A 499 -11.01 -6.54 -15.09
N TYR A 500 -10.34 -7.65 -14.73
CA TYR A 500 -10.98 -8.87 -14.24
C TYR A 500 -10.35 -9.28 -12.91
N ALA A 501 -11.10 -9.23 -11.81
CA ALA A 501 -10.58 -9.37 -10.45
C ALA A 501 -10.13 -10.81 -10.17
N VAL A 502 -8.81 -11.04 -10.09
CA VAL A 502 -8.19 -12.31 -9.73
C VAL A 502 -7.02 -12.03 -8.79
N PRO A 503 -7.16 -12.33 -7.48
CA PRO A 503 -6.06 -12.21 -6.52
C PRO A 503 -4.81 -12.94 -6.98
N PHE A 504 -3.63 -12.38 -6.69
CA PHE A 504 -2.31 -12.95 -7.01
C PHE A 504 -2.01 -13.14 -8.50
N SER A 505 -2.84 -12.61 -9.41
CA SER A 505 -2.60 -12.58 -10.85
C SER A 505 -2.33 -11.16 -11.33
N ASP A 506 -1.32 -11.03 -12.18
CA ASP A 506 -0.96 -9.80 -12.89
C ASP A 506 -1.68 -9.68 -14.25
N ASP A 507 -2.69 -10.53 -14.52
CA ASP A 507 -3.44 -10.53 -15.77
C ASP A 507 -4.41 -9.33 -15.89
N THR A 508 -4.64 -8.89 -17.13
CA THR A 508 -5.51 -7.75 -17.47
C THR A 508 -5.19 -6.44 -16.69
N PRO A 509 -3.91 -6.11 -16.49
CA PRO A 509 -3.51 -5.01 -15.62
C PRO A 509 -3.85 -3.66 -16.23
N GLN A 510 -4.02 -2.66 -15.39
CA GLN A 510 -4.34 -1.31 -15.82
C GLN A 510 -3.21 -0.33 -15.47
N LEU A 511 -2.28 -0.15 -16.42
CA LEU A 511 -1.03 0.61 -16.22
C LEU A 511 -1.17 2.14 -16.37
N THR A 512 -2.24 2.62 -16.98
CA THR A 512 -2.47 4.07 -17.19
C THR A 512 -3.27 4.62 -16.01
N PRO A 513 -2.73 5.45 -15.11
CA PRO A 513 -3.54 6.03 -14.04
C PRO A 513 -4.55 7.04 -14.59
N GLU A 514 -5.54 7.39 -13.79
CA GLU A 514 -6.54 8.41 -14.11
C GLU A 514 -6.57 9.48 -13.02
N MET A 515 -6.87 10.72 -13.40
CA MET A 515 -7.08 11.84 -12.47
C MET A 515 -8.51 12.32 -12.61
N TYR A 516 -9.27 12.31 -11.52
CA TYR A 516 -10.56 12.97 -11.44
C TYR A 516 -10.39 14.43 -11.02
N ASP A 517 -10.94 15.34 -11.82
CA ASP A 517 -11.00 16.76 -11.50
C ASP A 517 -12.45 17.17 -11.12
N PRO A 518 -12.71 17.52 -9.85
CA PRO A 518 -14.04 17.94 -9.42
C PRO A 518 -14.47 19.32 -9.95
N ALA A 519 -13.54 20.16 -10.42
CA ALA A 519 -13.87 21.48 -10.95
C ALA A 519 -14.50 21.37 -12.35
N THR A 520 -14.05 20.39 -13.15
CA THR A 520 -14.57 20.13 -14.50
C THR A 520 -15.47 18.90 -14.58
N ASP A 521 -15.61 18.16 -13.48
CA ASP A 521 -16.28 16.87 -13.41
C ASP A 521 -15.83 15.92 -14.54
N SER A 522 -14.51 15.65 -14.60
CA SER A 522 -13.93 14.86 -15.68
C SER A 522 -12.75 14.00 -15.24
N PHE A 523 -12.60 12.85 -15.87
CA PHE A 523 -11.41 12.00 -15.77
C PHE A 523 -10.40 12.34 -16.88
N SER A 524 -9.11 12.26 -16.57
CA SER A 524 -8.03 12.38 -17.55
C SER A 524 -6.96 11.32 -17.33
N ASN A 525 -6.46 10.73 -18.41
CA ASN A 525 -5.39 9.74 -18.35
C ASN A 525 -4.06 10.39 -17.99
N GLN A 526 -3.35 9.78 -17.05
CA GLN A 526 -2.03 10.18 -16.60
C GLN A 526 -0.95 9.37 -17.32
N GLN A 527 0.32 9.72 -17.12
CA GLN A 527 1.43 8.96 -17.69
C GLN A 527 1.36 7.50 -17.18
N PRO A 528 1.37 6.48 -18.07
CA PRO A 528 1.36 5.09 -17.64
C PRO A 528 2.67 4.71 -16.94
N ASN A 529 2.58 3.74 -16.03
CA ASN A 529 3.76 3.09 -15.45
C ASN A 529 4.02 1.72 -16.10
N SER A 530 5.07 1.04 -15.65
CA SER A 530 5.54 -0.24 -16.19
C SER A 530 5.54 -1.40 -15.19
N ILE A 531 5.08 -1.16 -13.96
CA ILE A 531 4.99 -2.17 -12.90
C ILE A 531 3.52 -2.42 -12.55
N ILE A 532 3.11 -3.68 -12.53
CA ILE A 532 1.73 -4.05 -12.27
C ILE A 532 1.43 -3.86 -10.78
N ARG A 533 0.35 -3.13 -10.48
CA ARG A 533 -0.13 -2.87 -9.11
C ARG A 533 -1.57 -3.34 -9.04
N VAL A 534 -1.80 -4.50 -8.44
CA VAL A 534 -3.11 -5.15 -8.37
C VAL A 534 -3.43 -5.52 -6.93
N TYR A 535 -4.03 -6.69 -6.69
CA TYR A 535 -4.26 -7.21 -5.36
C TYR A 535 -3.01 -7.13 -4.47
N HIS A 536 -3.20 -6.64 -3.23
CA HIS A 536 -2.13 -6.31 -2.27
C HIS A 536 -1.24 -5.11 -2.62
N SER A 537 -1.68 -4.25 -3.54
CA SER A 537 -1.04 -2.93 -3.74
C SER A 537 -1.64 -1.85 -2.83
N VAL A 538 -0.88 -0.76 -2.67
CA VAL A 538 -1.24 0.42 -1.86
C VAL A 538 -0.85 1.70 -2.57
N ALA A 539 -1.53 2.81 -2.27
CA ALA A 539 -1.07 4.15 -2.63
C ALA A 539 -1.30 5.18 -1.52
N LEU A 540 -0.38 6.15 -1.38
CA LEU A 540 -0.40 7.19 -0.34
C LEU A 540 0.10 8.54 -0.87
N LEU A 541 -0.50 9.64 -0.39
CA LEU A 541 0.04 10.99 -0.59
C LEU A 541 1.28 11.18 0.29
N LEU A 542 2.38 11.68 -0.29
CA LEU A 542 3.58 12.05 0.46
C LEU A 542 3.52 13.52 0.91
N GLN A 543 4.29 13.86 1.94
CA GLN A 543 4.37 15.23 2.46
C GLN A 543 4.87 16.24 1.41
N ASP A 544 5.62 15.79 0.41
CA ASP A 544 6.08 16.62 -0.70
C ASP A 544 5.07 16.73 -1.85
N GLY A 545 3.84 16.24 -1.70
CA GLY A 545 2.80 16.31 -2.71
C GLY A 545 2.96 15.32 -3.87
N ARG A 546 3.91 14.39 -3.82
CA ARG A 546 3.96 13.26 -4.75
C ARG A 546 3.08 12.10 -4.23
N VAL A 547 2.85 11.09 -5.06
CA VAL A 547 2.11 9.88 -4.68
C VAL A 547 3.06 8.69 -4.68
N PHE A 548 3.06 7.92 -3.59
CA PHE A 548 3.73 6.62 -3.51
C PHE A 548 2.75 5.50 -3.87
N SER A 549 3.14 4.57 -4.73
CA SER A 549 2.36 3.38 -5.12
C SER A 549 3.23 2.13 -5.06
N ALA A 550 2.82 1.08 -4.35
CA ALA A 550 3.69 -0.05 -4.03
C ALA A 550 2.94 -1.37 -3.86
N GLY A 551 3.70 -2.48 -3.79
CA GLY A 551 3.16 -3.81 -3.49
C GLY A 551 2.46 -4.48 -4.66
N GLY A 552 1.74 -5.54 -4.34
CA GLY A 552 1.23 -6.54 -5.29
C GLY A 552 1.80 -7.93 -4.99
N GLY A 553 0.95 -8.95 -4.94
CA GLY A 553 1.37 -10.34 -4.70
C GLY A 553 1.20 -10.80 -3.24
N LEU A 554 2.31 -11.00 -2.51
CA LEU A 554 2.41 -11.65 -1.21
C LEU A 554 1.82 -13.07 -1.16
N CYS A 555 2.27 -13.94 -2.06
CA CYS A 555 1.77 -15.31 -2.20
C CYS A 555 2.84 -16.40 -2.06
N GLY A 556 3.99 -16.08 -1.47
CA GLY A 556 5.10 -17.02 -1.30
C GLY A 556 5.75 -17.37 -2.63
N ASP A 557 5.46 -18.56 -3.17
CA ASP A 557 6.11 -19.11 -4.35
C ASP A 557 5.52 -18.66 -5.71
N CYS A 558 4.82 -17.53 -5.72
CA CYS A 558 4.18 -16.97 -6.90
C CYS A 558 5.07 -15.95 -7.63
N LYS A 559 5.03 -15.92 -8.96
CA LYS A 559 5.84 -14.99 -9.78
C LYS A 559 5.30 -13.55 -9.82
N THR A 560 4.41 -13.20 -8.90
CA THR A 560 3.65 -11.93 -8.87
C THR A 560 3.91 -11.13 -7.60
N ASN A 561 4.93 -11.48 -6.80
CA ASN A 561 5.36 -10.63 -5.68
C ASN A 561 6.14 -9.42 -6.18
N HIS A 562 5.66 -8.22 -5.85
CA HIS A 562 6.31 -6.95 -6.17
C HIS A 562 6.98 -6.38 -4.91
N PHE A 563 8.29 -6.59 -4.80
CA PHE A 563 9.14 -6.11 -3.69
C PHE A 563 9.55 -4.64 -3.86
N ASP A 564 8.64 -3.81 -4.34
CA ASP A 564 8.96 -2.45 -4.74
C ASP A 564 7.78 -1.48 -4.63
N GLY A 565 8.10 -0.20 -4.74
CA GLY A 565 7.18 0.90 -4.92
C GLY A 565 7.70 1.90 -5.95
N GLN A 566 6.84 2.75 -6.49
CA GLN A 566 7.20 3.83 -7.39
C GLN A 566 6.58 5.14 -6.91
N VAL A 567 7.27 6.24 -7.20
CA VAL A 567 6.74 7.58 -6.94
C VAL A 567 6.17 8.16 -8.23
N PHE A 568 4.93 8.64 -8.16
CA PHE A 568 4.31 9.45 -9.19
C PHE A 568 4.40 10.93 -8.79
N THR A 569 4.92 11.75 -9.68
CA THR A 569 4.99 13.21 -9.56
C THR A 569 3.87 13.82 -10.40
N PRO A 570 2.81 14.38 -9.78
CA PRO A 570 1.69 14.97 -10.53
C PRO A 570 2.09 16.20 -11.34
N GLU A 571 1.30 16.52 -12.38
CA GLU A 571 1.55 17.65 -13.28
C GLU A 571 1.77 18.98 -12.55
N TYR A 572 1.06 19.23 -11.44
CA TYR A 572 1.21 20.47 -10.67
C TYR A 572 2.60 20.67 -10.06
N LEU A 573 3.46 19.64 -10.02
CA LEU A 573 4.86 19.76 -9.58
C LEU A 573 5.83 19.91 -10.75
N LEU A 574 5.34 19.94 -11.98
CA LEU A 574 6.17 19.89 -13.17
C LEU A 574 6.03 21.16 -14.00
N THR A 575 7.14 21.59 -14.59
CA THR A 575 7.13 22.60 -15.64
C THR A 575 6.62 21.98 -16.95
N LYS A 576 6.44 22.84 -17.95
CA LYS A 576 6.09 22.43 -19.32
C LYS A 576 7.10 21.45 -19.94
N ASP A 577 8.33 21.44 -19.46
CA ASP A 577 9.41 20.61 -19.98
C ASP A 577 9.66 19.36 -19.11
N GLY A 578 8.90 19.18 -18.02
CA GLY A 578 8.97 17.98 -17.15
C GLY A 578 9.98 18.07 -16.01
N GLU A 579 10.57 19.25 -15.82
CA GLU A 579 11.40 19.59 -14.67
C GLU A 579 10.53 19.96 -13.46
N LEU A 580 11.09 19.94 -12.25
CA LEU A 580 10.34 20.34 -11.05
C LEU A 580 10.00 21.85 -11.09
N ALA A 581 8.73 22.18 -10.91
CA ALA A 581 8.26 23.56 -10.84
C ALA A 581 8.70 24.24 -9.52
N PRO A 582 9.02 25.54 -9.53
CA PRO A 582 9.25 26.30 -8.31
C PRO A 582 8.03 26.28 -7.39
N ARG A 583 8.23 25.94 -6.13
CA ARG A 583 7.16 25.74 -5.14
C ARG A 583 7.15 26.89 -4.13
N PRO A 584 5.98 27.33 -3.64
CA PRO A 584 5.92 28.21 -2.48
C PRO A 584 6.44 27.47 -1.24
N THR A 585 7.12 28.19 -0.34
CA THR A 585 7.63 27.66 0.92
C THR A 585 6.84 28.23 2.09
N ILE A 586 6.32 27.35 2.95
CA ILE A 586 5.77 27.77 4.25
C ILE A 586 6.94 28.01 5.21
N ARG A 587 7.24 29.29 5.48
CA ARG A 587 8.28 29.71 6.43
C ARG A 587 7.86 29.45 7.88
N SER A 588 6.59 29.69 8.19
CA SER A 588 6.01 29.35 9.48
C SER A 588 4.51 29.08 9.35
N ALA A 589 4.00 28.12 10.12
CA ALA A 589 2.58 27.88 10.32
C ALA A 589 2.32 27.76 11.83
N VAL A 590 1.81 28.82 12.44
CA VAL A 590 1.54 28.88 13.87
C VAL A 590 0.06 28.59 14.08
N GLN A 591 -0.23 27.42 14.64
CA GLN A 591 -1.58 27.02 15.02
C GLN A 591 -1.90 27.57 16.43
N THR A 592 -3.07 28.19 16.57
CA THR A 592 -3.67 28.58 17.85
C THR A 592 -5.12 28.16 17.81
N ASP A 593 -5.45 27.11 18.56
CA ASP A 593 -6.73 26.41 18.50
C ASP A 593 -7.09 25.98 17.06
N ARG A 594 -8.13 26.59 16.49
CA ARG A 594 -8.63 26.35 15.13
C ARG A 594 -8.15 27.39 14.12
N ARG A 595 -7.31 28.34 14.52
CA ARG A 595 -6.72 29.33 13.61
C ARG A 595 -5.28 28.96 13.29
N ILE A 596 -4.87 29.09 12.03
CA ILE A 596 -3.46 28.92 11.64
C ILE A 596 -2.99 30.20 10.95
N ALA A 597 -1.98 30.84 11.54
CA ALA A 597 -1.27 31.97 10.92
C ALA A 597 -0.10 31.44 10.09
N ILE A 598 -0.05 31.84 8.82
CA ILE A 598 0.88 31.30 7.82
C ILE A 598 1.75 32.43 7.29
N LEU A 599 3.06 32.19 7.19
CA LEU A 599 4.01 33.05 6.49
C LEU A 599 4.63 32.26 5.34
N THR A 600 4.61 32.82 4.13
CA THR A 600 5.25 32.22 2.96
C THR A 600 6.39 33.08 2.42
N ASP A 601 7.24 32.51 1.57
CA ASP A 601 8.29 33.23 0.83
C ASP A 601 7.77 33.95 -0.42
N SER A 602 6.70 33.43 -1.03
CA SER A 602 6.03 33.99 -2.21
C SER A 602 4.51 34.06 -2.00
N PRO A 603 3.78 34.84 -2.81
CA PRO A 603 2.32 34.88 -2.77
C PRO A 603 1.69 33.50 -3.01
N VAL A 604 0.60 33.20 -2.30
CA VAL A 604 -0.21 31.99 -2.45
C VAL A 604 -1.70 32.32 -2.61
N LYS A 605 -2.45 31.42 -3.25
CA LYS A 605 -3.85 31.63 -3.63
C LYS A 605 -4.83 30.77 -2.84
N THR A 606 -4.50 29.51 -2.61
CA THR A 606 -5.37 28.56 -1.90
C THR A 606 -4.60 27.77 -0.86
N ALA A 607 -5.32 27.17 0.08
CA ALA A 607 -4.76 26.28 1.08
C ALA A 607 -5.71 25.10 1.33
N SER A 608 -5.15 23.98 1.77
CA SER A 608 -5.91 22.79 2.16
C SER A 608 -5.22 22.04 3.28
N LEU A 609 -6.01 21.34 4.08
CA LEU A 609 -5.53 20.28 4.95
C LEU A 609 -5.86 18.94 4.30
N ILE A 610 -4.90 18.01 4.31
CA ILE A 610 -5.14 16.61 3.96
C ILE A 610 -4.76 15.75 5.15
N ARG A 611 -5.69 14.95 5.67
CA ARG A 611 -5.41 14.03 6.76
C ARG A 611 -4.44 12.95 6.26
N TYR A 612 -3.43 12.61 7.06
CA TYR A 612 -2.49 11.54 6.71
C TYR A 612 -3.25 10.24 6.47
N GLY A 613 -2.86 9.51 5.43
CA GLY A 613 -3.54 8.27 5.01
C GLY A 613 -2.83 7.02 5.51
N THR A 614 -3.62 5.96 5.63
CA THR A 614 -3.18 4.57 5.83
C THR A 614 -3.81 3.72 4.74
N ALA A 615 -3.10 2.76 4.17
CA ALA A 615 -3.62 1.98 3.04
C ALA A 615 -3.36 0.49 3.21
N THR A 616 -4.37 -0.33 2.94
CA THR A 616 -4.23 -1.77 2.66
C THR A 616 -5.50 -2.26 1.95
N HIS A 617 -5.37 -3.20 1.01
CA HIS A 617 -6.52 -3.84 0.36
C HIS A 617 -7.58 -2.84 -0.15
N THR A 618 -7.16 -1.83 -0.91
CA THR A 618 -7.99 -0.70 -1.42
C THR A 618 -8.59 0.25 -0.36
N VAL A 619 -8.51 -0.11 0.92
CA VAL A 619 -9.09 0.66 2.03
C VAL A 619 -8.12 1.73 2.52
N ASN A 620 -8.57 2.98 2.49
CA ASN A 620 -7.95 4.11 3.18
C ASN A 620 -9.03 5.02 3.76
N THR A 621 -9.41 4.76 5.01
CA THR A 621 -10.47 5.48 5.74
C THR A 621 -9.96 6.73 6.47
N ASP A 622 -8.64 6.88 6.57
CA ASP A 622 -7.98 7.97 7.27
C ASP A 622 -7.85 9.22 6.38
N GLN A 623 -7.57 9.06 5.09
CA GLN A 623 -7.40 10.21 4.19
C GLN A 623 -8.72 10.98 4.01
N ARG A 624 -8.62 12.31 4.06
CA ARG A 624 -9.66 13.24 3.61
C ARG A 624 -9.08 14.63 3.42
N ARG A 625 -9.69 15.42 2.53
CA ARG A 625 -9.28 16.80 2.29
C ARG A 625 -10.28 17.80 2.83
N VAL A 626 -9.75 18.84 3.49
CA VAL A 626 -10.48 20.01 3.99
C VAL A 626 -9.96 21.23 3.24
N PRO A 627 -10.69 21.76 2.23
CA PRO A 627 -10.34 23.04 1.63
C PRO A 627 -10.44 24.15 2.68
N LEU A 628 -9.51 25.11 2.64
CA LEU A 628 -9.45 26.22 3.59
C LEU A 628 -9.68 27.57 2.89
N ASP A 629 -10.46 28.43 3.53
CA ASP A 629 -10.60 29.82 3.12
C ASP A 629 -9.40 30.64 3.62
N LEU A 630 -8.55 31.05 2.68
CA LEU A 630 -7.31 31.78 2.95
C LEU A 630 -7.57 33.28 3.05
N MET A 631 -7.34 33.87 4.24
CA MET A 631 -7.38 35.30 4.47
C MET A 631 -6.00 35.92 4.25
N ASP A 632 -5.86 36.77 3.23
CA ASP A 632 -4.63 37.52 2.96
C ASP A 632 -4.51 38.71 3.94
N LEU A 633 -3.37 38.79 4.64
CA LEU A 633 -3.04 39.84 5.60
C LEU A 633 -1.94 40.78 5.06
N GLY A 634 -1.55 40.64 3.80
CA GLY A 634 -0.47 41.36 3.13
C GLY A 634 0.92 40.84 3.51
N ASN A 635 1.92 41.18 2.67
CA ASN A 635 3.32 40.82 2.88
C ASN A 635 3.55 39.30 3.07
N ASN A 636 2.89 38.47 2.25
CA ASN A 636 2.92 37.00 2.31
C ASN A 636 2.51 36.41 3.67
N LYS A 637 1.71 37.15 4.43
CA LYS A 637 1.08 36.67 5.67
C LYS A 637 -0.36 36.32 5.39
N TYR A 638 -0.76 35.15 5.86
CA TYR A 638 -2.09 34.62 5.67
C TYR A 638 -2.63 34.07 6.98
N SER A 639 -3.95 33.91 7.04
CA SER A 639 -4.61 33.20 8.12
C SER A 639 -5.71 32.31 7.58
N VAL A 640 -5.90 31.16 8.18
CA VAL A 640 -7.02 30.26 7.91
C VAL A 640 -7.76 29.95 9.20
N ASN A 641 -9.08 29.82 9.10
CA ASN A 641 -9.91 29.28 10.17
C ASN A 641 -10.31 27.85 9.77
N VAL A 642 -9.86 26.89 10.57
CA VAL A 642 -10.15 25.48 10.39
C VAL A 642 -11.57 25.20 10.89
N PRO A 643 -12.41 24.44 10.16
CA PRO A 643 -13.73 24.07 10.62
C PRO A 643 -13.71 23.46 12.04
N SER A 644 -14.64 23.88 12.88
CA SER A 644 -14.72 23.45 14.28
C SER A 644 -15.39 22.08 14.44
N GLU A 645 -16.20 21.67 13.47
CA GLU A 645 -16.92 20.38 13.47
C GLU A 645 -15.93 19.21 13.35
N PRO A 646 -15.74 18.42 14.41
CA PRO A 646 -14.76 17.34 14.38
C PRO A 646 -15.15 16.17 13.46
N GLY A 647 -16.42 16.05 13.05
CA GLY A 647 -16.81 15.11 11.99
C GLY A 647 -16.24 15.49 10.60
N ILE A 648 -15.92 16.76 10.39
CA ILE A 648 -15.28 17.28 9.17
C ILE A 648 -13.75 17.21 9.33
N VAL A 649 -13.23 17.76 10.44
CA VAL A 649 -11.82 17.73 10.80
C VAL A 649 -11.64 16.72 11.92
N LEU A 650 -11.61 15.43 11.54
CA LEU A 650 -11.37 14.33 12.47
C LEU A 650 -10.12 14.56 13.29
N PRO A 651 -10.12 14.17 14.58
CA PRO A 651 -8.90 14.18 15.36
C PRO A 651 -7.76 13.40 14.71
N GLY A 652 -6.54 13.94 14.78
CA GLY A 652 -5.34 13.34 14.16
C GLY A 652 -4.40 14.36 13.51
N TYR A 653 -3.52 13.87 12.64
CA TYR A 653 -2.51 14.67 11.93
C TYR A 653 -2.96 15.04 10.52
N TYR A 654 -2.56 16.23 10.07
CA TYR A 654 -2.87 16.75 8.74
C TYR A 654 -1.65 17.40 8.09
N MET A 655 -1.54 17.20 6.79
CA MET A 655 -0.65 17.93 5.89
C MET A 655 -1.29 19.28 5.54
N LEU A 656 -0.71 20.39 5.97
CA LEU A 656 -1.06 21.73 5.49
C LEU A 656 -0.29 22.05 4.21
N PHE A 657 -1.04 22.24 3.12
CA PHE A 657 -0.52 22.71 1.84
C PHE A 657 -1.01 24.13 1.55
N VAL A 658 -0.13 24.96 1.00
CA VAL A 658 -0.49 26.21 0.32
C VAL A 658 -0.12 26.10 -1.15
N MET A 659 -0.93 26.67 -2.03
CA MET A 659 -0.71 26.61 -3.48
C MET A 659 -0.63 28.01 -4.06
N ASN A 660 0.29 28.23 -5.00
CA ASN A 660 0.40 29.50 -5.73
C ASN A 660 -0.74 29.67 -6.76
N GLU A 661 -0.72 30.75 -7.52
CA GLU A 661 -1.76 31.05 -8.53
C GLU A 661 -1.87 29.99 -9.62
N ASN A 662 -0.80 29.25 -9.89
CA ASN A 662 -0.77 28.15 -10.86
C ASN A 662 -1.14 26.79 -10.24
N GLY A 663 -1.52 26.75 -8.96
CA GLY A 663 -1.87 25.52 -8.26
C GLY A 663 -0.67 24.68 -7.81
N VAL A 664 0.56 25.17 -7.92
CA VAL A 664 1.76 24.44 -7.46
C VAL A 664 1.78 24.43 -5.92
N PRO A 665 1.73 23.26 -5.26
CA PRO A 665 1.68 23.18 -3.81
C PRO A 665 3.07 23.31 -3.17
N SER A 666 3.11 23.83 -1.95
CA SER A 666 4.27 23.73 -1.06
C SER A 666 4.58 22.27 -0.69
N VAL A 667 5.73 22.01 -0.08
CA VAL A 667 5.86 20.83 0.80
C VAL A 667 4.93 21.05 2.01
N ALA A 668 4.33 20.00 2.53
CA ALA A 668 3.41 20.06 3.66
C ALA A 668 4.10 20.57 4.93
N LYS A 669 3.33 21.25 5.78
CA LYS A 669 3.64 21.37 7.20
C LYS A 669 2.65 20.52 8.00
N THR A 670 3.15 19.68 8.89
CA THR A 670 2.29 18.89 9.78
C THR A 670 1.59 19.82 10.77
N VAL A 671 0.26 19.69 10.87
CA VAL A 671 -0.58 20.28 11.92
C VAL A 671 -1.43 19.18 12.55
N GLN A 672 -1.94 19.40 13.76
CA GLN A 672 -2.62 18.34 14.51
C GLN A 672 -3.86 18.84 15.27
N PHE A 673 -4.82 17.93 15.45
CA PHE A 673 -6.08 18.17 16.15
C PHE A 673 -6.41 17.01 17.11
N LEU A 674 -5.48 16.66 18.01
CA LEU A 674 -5.61 15.52 18.94
C LEU A 674 -6.63 15.81 20.07
N VAL A 675 -7.27 14.78 20.65
CA VAL A 675 -8.36 14.90 21.67
C VAL A 675 -8.37 13.82 22.75
#